data_AF-A0A6N6NM61-F1
#
_entry.id   AF-A0A6N6NM61-F1
#
_cell.length_a   1.000
_cell.length_b   1.000
_cell.length_c   1.000
_cell.angle_alpha   90.00
_cell.angle_beta   90.00
_cell.angle_gamma   90.00
#
_symmetry.space_group_name_H-M   'P 1'
#
loop_
_entity.id
_entity.type
_entity.pdbx_description
1 polymer ?
#
loop_
_entity_poly.entity_id
_entity_poly.type
_entity_poly.pdbx_seq_one_letter_code
_entity_poly.pdbx_strand_id
1 'polypeptide(L)'
;MNVYLSDILTACILFPVVAFLITVPYMIYQYRRRGSVPKLHTAIVYSFVFYLTCAYFLVLLPLPADRTAYVAYAATPQLVPFNFVHEFLAETTFSPSDPATWLRVLRDPYIYEAFFNVLLLLPLGAYLRYYFRRRWWQALIIGFLVTLSFETTQLTGLWGIYEHPYRLFDVDDLIQNTLGAMVGFWLAGPAMRTLPDLRTANLRAAEAGLSASVTRRALSFALDSALTAALAVGSIYLVYRSGLVAAPIGAKATAAQALEATTAQISDALLPARLCILIALVIVFFIVPVVTRGRTPAQALLHLRIVRTGARRASWYHYLARYGLLFVFIWIPWGLFTLLTEVGGSSIGSEAGTLATFASQNTEACIAVLAVFTVAWVVSLIVRGVRAASGRAPFVMLNGMLSRTRIMTESGLAAERARLSALSVDDVRKLEQLIAEGGISLASLMRCAGEAVADEVRTWAGGPVRVCVLTGSGNNGGDGWVCAESLARSGYPVTLITPKTAEELTAEPARTEARSSLKRTLEGEFPLTVAVAPEADDAARALDEAEVVVDAILGTGFTGSSLREPYATWISLANLRRFKGPRGKGRGAHRARTGKPSKRASGTTLRDRRKDAPFAVAVDVPSGYSAQAATWADPCFCADVTVTMLAMKPGLIASGAERFCGQVKLAELVDTAPYREKLG
;
A
#
# COMPACT_ATOMS: atom_id res chain seq x y z
N MET A 1 -34.13 -27.29 -1.95
CA MET A 1 -33.12 -26.37 -2.53
C MET A 1 -32.25 -25.92 -1.38
N ASN A 2 -30.98 -26.33 -1.41
CA ASN A 2 -30.20 -26.83 -0.27
C ASN A 2 -29.90 -25.83 0.85
N VAL A 3 -29.84 -26.32 2.10
CA VAL A 3 -29.41 -25.59 3.31
C VAL A 3 -28.10 -24.82 3.09
N TYR A 4 -27.16 -25.40 2.35
CA TYR A 4 -25.92 -24.72 1.93
C TYR A 4 -26.14 -23.44 1.11
N LEU A 5 -27.19 -23.38 0.28
CA LEU A 5 -27.50 -22.21 -0.53
C LEU A 5 -28.05 -21.08 0.35
N SER A 6 -28.87 -21.39 1.36
CA SER A 6 -29.35 -20.37 2.32
C SER A 6 -28.21 -19.78 3.15
N ASP A 7 -27.21 -20.59 3.51
CA ASP A 7 -26.06 -20.12 4.30
C ASP A 7 -25.18 -19.17 3.48
N ILE A 8 -24.92 -19.51 2.21
CA ILE A 8 -24.18 -18.64 1.28
C ILE A 8 -24.97 -17.36 0.99
N LEU A 9 -26.29 -17.42 0.83
CA LEU A 9 -27.12 -16.23 0.63
C LEU A 9 -27.06 -15.30 1.86
N THR A 10 -27.08 -15.87 3.07
CA THR A 10 -26.90 -15.10 4.31
C THR A 10 -25.55 -14.40 4.34
N ALA A 11 -24.48 -15.10 3.93
CA ALA A 11 -23.15 -14.51 3.78
C ALA A 11 -23.13 -13.35 2.77
N CYS A 12 -23.79 -13.51 1.62
CA CYS A 12 -23.90 -12.49 0.58
C CYS A 12 -24.64 -11.23 1.06
N ILE A 13 -25.68 -11.38 1.89
CA ILE A 13 -26.44 -10.26 2.45
C ILE A 13 -25.64 -9.52 3.53
N LEU A 14 -24.93 -10.26 4.40
CA LEU A 14 -24.16 -9.67 5.50
C LEU A 14 -22.84 -9.04 5.03
N PHE A 15 -22.22 -9.58 3.97
CA PHE A 15 -20.92 -9.15 3.49
C PHE A 15 -20.81 -7.63 3.24
N PRO A 16 -21.76 -6.94 2.56
CA PRO A 16 -21.72 -5.50 2.38
C PRO A 16 -21.61 -4.70 3.68
N VAL A 17 -22.28 -5.15 4.75
CA VAL A 17 -22.24 -4.50 6.07
C VAL A 17 -20.86 -4.67 6.71
N VAL A 18 -20.34 -5.90 6.73
CA VAL A 18 -19.00 -6.20 7.26
C VAL A 18 -17.94 -5.43 6.46
N ALA A 19 -18.03 -5.48 5.13
CA ALA A 19 -17.17 -4.77 4.21
C ALA A 19 -17.16 -3.25 4.49
N PHE A 20 -18.33 -2.63 4.71
CA PHE A 20 -18.43 -1.22 5.05
C PHE A 20 -17.73 -0.89 6.38
N LEU A 21 -17.99 -1.67 7.43
CA LEU A 21 -17.40 -1.47 8.77
C LEU A 21 -15.87 -1.55 8.76
N ILE A 22 -15.29 -2.48 7.98
CA ILE A 22 -13.83 -2.63 7.91
C ILE A 22 -13.16 -1.65 6.94
N THR A 23 -13.91 -0.99 6.06
CA THR A 23 -13.35 -0.17 4.96
C THR A 23 -12.49 0.98 5.48
N VAL A 24 -12.99 1.77 6.44
CA VAL A 24 -12.27 2.94 6.96
C VAL A 24 -10.99 2.52 7.71
N PRO A 25 -11.03 1.58 8.68
CA PRO A 25 -9.81 1.06 9.32
C PRO A 25 -8.80 0.49 8.31
N TYR A 26 -9.26 -0.29 7.34
CA TYR A 26 -8.42 -0.86 6.30
C TYR A 26 -7.75 0.23 5.43
N MET A 27 -8.50 1.25 5.00
CA MET A 27 -7.95 2.37 4.24
C MET A 27 -6.89 3.14 5.03
N ILE A 28 -7.16 3.45 6.31
CA ILE A 28 -6.18 4.12 7.19
C ILE A 28 -4.91 3.28 7.30
N TYR A 29 -5.05 1.98 7.57
CA TYR A 29 -3.93 1.05 7.66
C TYR A 29 -3.09 1.04 6.39
N GLN A 30 -3.73 0.90 5.22
CA GLN A 30 -3.04 0.83 3.94
C GLN A 30 -2.34 2.16 3.57
N TYR A 31 -2.97 3.30 3.81
CA TYR A 31 -2.34 4.60 3.57
C TYR A 31 -1.13 4.85 4.49
N ARG A 32 -1.17 4.39 5.74
CA ARG A 32 -0.03 4.49 6.67
C ARG A 32 1.08 3.52 6.31
N ARG A 33 0.74 2.28 5.99
CA ARG A 33 1.73 1.22 5.71
C ARG A 33 2.36 1.32 4.32
N ARG A 34 1.60 1.70 3.30
CA ARG A 34 2.00 1.62 1.88
C ARG A 34 1.87 2.92 1.11
N GLY A 35 1.30 3.96 1.70
CA GLY A 35 1.09 5.26 1.03
C GLY A 35 -0.07 5.30 0.02
N SER A 36 -0.62 4.16 -0.38
CA SER A 36 -1.81 4.08 -1.24
C SER A 36 -2.65 2.83 -0.94
N VAL A 37 -3.81 2.70 -1.61
CA VAL A 37 -4.71 1.55 -1.51
C VAL A 37 -4.64 0.75 -2.83
N PRO A 38 -3.82 -0.32 -2.91
CA PRO A 38 -3.67 -1.10 -4.13
C PRO A 38 -4.94 -1.90 -4.43
N LYS A 39 -5.48 -1.77 -5.65
CA LYS A 39 -6.71 -2.45 -6.09
C LYS A 39 -6.64 -3.97 -5.91
N LEU A 40 -5.52 -4.58 -6.29
CA LEU A 40 -5.33 -6.04 -6.18
C LEU A 40 -5.36 -6.51 -4.72
N HIS A 41 -4.68 -5.80 -3.82
CA HIS A 41 -4.71 -6.14 -2.40
C HIS A 41 -6.10 -5.97 -1.80
N THR A 42 -6.82 -4.91 -2.18
CA THR A 42 -8.20 -4.71 -1.75
C THR A 42 -9.10 -5.84 -2.25
N ALA A 43 -9.02 -6.21 -3.53
CA ALA A 43 -9.80 -7.33 -4.06
C ALA A 43 -9.51 -8.65 -3.31
N ILE A 44 -8.23 -8.94 -3.02
CA ILE A 44 -7.84 -10.14 -2.27
C ILE A 44 -8.34 -10.10 -0.82
N VAL A 45 -8.22 -8.98 -0.12
CA VAL A 45 -8.68 -8.87 1.27
C VAL A 45 -10.20 -8.99 1.37
N TYR A 46 -10.95 -8.32 0.49
CA TYR A 46 -12.41 -8.39 0.54
C TYR A 46 -12.93 -9.76 0.08
N SER A 47 -12.29 -10.41 -0.90
CA SER A 47 -12.62 -11.80 -1.25
C SER A 47 -12.25 -12.79 -0.14
N PHE A 48 -11.17 -12.54 0.62
CA PHE A 48 -10.83 -13.33 1.79
C PHE A 48 -11.83 -13.15 2.93
N VAL A 49 -12.27 -11.91 3.21
CA VAL A 49 -13.32 -11.63 4.21
C VAL A 49 -14.63 -12.27 3.78
N PHE A 50 -15.04 -12.14 2.52
CA PHE A 50 -16.22 -12.82 1.99
C PHE A 50 -16.14 -14.34 2.17
N TYR A 51 -15.00 -14.92 1.80
CA TYR A 51 -14.71 -16.34 2.01
C TYR A 51 -14.87 -16.74 3.50
N LEU A 52 -14.29 -15.98 4.43
CA LEU A 52 -14.40 -16.27 5.86
C LEU A 52 -15.84 -16.18 6.34
N THR A 53 -16.63 -15.21 5.85
CA THR A 53 -18.06 -15.09 6.16
C THR A 53 -18.83 -16.32 5.66
N CYS A 54 -18.55 -16.79 4.44
CA CYS A 54 -19.16 -18.01 3.91
C CYS A 54 -18.78 -19.23 4.73
N ALA A 55 -17.48 -19.42 5.01
CA ALA A 55 -16.99 -20.55 5.80
C ALA A 55 -17.60 -20.55 7.22
N TYR A 56 -17.69 -19.38 7.86
CA TYR A 56 -18.31 -19.22 9.17
C TYR A 56 -19.78 -19.68 9.18
N PHE A 57 -20.58 -19.27 8.20
CA PHE A 57 -21.98 -19.68 8.14
C PHE A 57 -22.16 -21.15 7.76
N LEU A 58 -21.35 -21.68 6.83
CA LEU A 58 -21.38 -23.10 6.46
C LEU A 58 -21.05 -24.00 7.65
N VAL A 59 -20.15 -23.56 8.53
CA VAL A 59 -19.73 -24.30 9.73
C VAL A 59 -20.72 -24.16 10.89
N LEU A 60 -21.45 -23.05 11.00
CA LEU A 60 -22.29 -22.78 12.16
C LEU A 60 -23.80 -22.98 11.96
N LEU A 61 -24.32 -22.76 10.75
CA LEU A 61 -25.76 -22.87 10.47
C LEU A 61 -26.12 -24.28 10.05
N PRO A 62 -27.32 -24.79 10.40
CA PRO A 62 -28.40 -24.07 11.07
C PRO A 62 -28.25 -24.05 12.60
N LEU A 63 -28.67 -22.95 13.21
CA LEU A 63 -28.76 -22.84 14.66
C LEU A 63 -30.06 -23.47 15.17
N PRO A 64 -30.04 -24.14 16.33
CA PRO A 64 -31.27 -24.59 17.00
C PRO A 64 -32.18 -23.40 17.35
N ALA A 65 -33.49 -23.63 17.31
CA ALA A 65 -34.49 -22.62 17.64
C ALA A 65 -34.44 -22.20 19.12
N ASP A 66 -34.05 -23.12 20.00
CA ASP A 66 -33.89 -22.90 21.45
C ASP A 66 -32.45 -23.23 21.89
N ARG A 67 -31.93 -22.47 22.84
CA ARG A 67 -30.59 -22.65 23.42
C ARG A 67 -30.45 -23.91 24.26
N THR A 68 -31.57 -24.44 24.76
CA THR A 68 -31.65 -25.67 25.56
C THR A 68 -31.87 -26.93 24.71
N ALA A 69 -32.02 -26.78 23.38
CA ALA A 69 -32.36 -27.88 22.49
C ALA A 69 -31.27 -28.97 22.52
N TYR A 70 -31.67 -30.20 22.83
CA TYR A 70 -30.79 -31.35 22.84
C TYR A 70 -30.76 -32.05 21.47
N VAL A 71 -29.56 -32.25 20.91
CA VAL A 71 -29.35 -32.91 19.62
C VAL A 71 -28.62 -34.23 19.85
N ALA A 72 -29.37 -35.34 19.85
CA ALA A 72 -28.87 -36.65 20.26
C ALA A 72 -27.64 -37.14 19.46
N TYR A 73 -27.63 -36.96 18.13
CA TYR A 73 -26.52 -37.40 17.30
C TYR A 73 -25.23 -36.59 17.54
N ALA A 74 -25.33 -35.36 18.06
CA ALA A 74 -24.20 -34.47 18.31
C ALA A 74 -23.63 -34.61 19.72
N ALA A 75 -24.29 -35.37 20.61
CA ALA A 75 -23.94 -35.45 22.03
C ALA A 75 -22.60 -36.12 22.29
N THR A 76 -22.18 -37.05 21.42
CA THR A 76 -20.91 -37.77 21.53
C THR A 76 -20.04 -37.50 20.31
N PRO A 77 -18.78 -37.05 20.50
CA PRO A 77 -17.89 -36.79 19.38
C PRO A 77 -17.54 -38.08 18.63
N GLN A 78 -17.45 -37.98 17.31
CA GLN A 78 -16.89 -38.99 16.45
C GLN A 78 -15.36 -38.86 16.52
N LEU A 79 -14.66 -39.92 16.95
CA LEU A 79 -13.20 -39.90 17.13
C LEU A 79 -12.46 -40.95 16.29
N VAL A 80 -13.16 -41.69 15.42
CA VAL A 80 -12.57 -42.78 14.62
C VAL A 80 -12.17 -42.23 13.25
N PRO A 81 -10.86 -42.17 12.92
CA PRO A 81 -10.44 -41.68 11.61
C PRO A 81 -10.93 -42.58 10.47
N PHE A 82 -11.30 -41.95 9.36
CA PHE A 82 -11.84 -42.52 8.13
C PHE A 82 -13.14 -43.30 8.30
N ASN A 83 -13.96 -42.94 9.28
CA ASN A 83 -15.25 -43.57 9.53
C ASN A 83 -16.23 -43.37 8.38
N PHE A 84 -16.22 -42.21 7.72
CA PHE A 84 -17.07 -42.00 6.53
C PHE A 84 -16.80 -43.03 5.41
N VAL A 85 -15.56 -43.54 5.29
CA VAL A 85 -15.21 -44.59 4.33
C VAL A 85 -15.78 -45.93 4.77
N HIS A 86 -15.69 -46.23 6.07
CA HIS A 86 -16.24 -47.45 6.64
C HIS A 86 -17.77 -47.51 6.48
N GLU A 87 -18.46 -46.40 6.75
CA GLU A 87 -19.92 -46.27 6.55
C GLU A 87 -20.29 -46.33 5.07
N PHE A 88 -19.57 -45.61 4.20
CA PHE A 88 -19.78 -45.67 2.75
C PHE A 88 -19.64 -47.11 2.21
N LEU A 89 -18.62 -47.85 2.63
CA LEU A 89 -18.43 -49.24 2.17
C LEU A 89 -19.44 -50.21 2.76
N ALA A 90 -19.97 -49.92 3.95
CA ALA A 90 -20.99 -50.75 4.60
C ALA A 90 -22.39 -50.53 4.02
N GLU A 91 -22.72 -49.29 3.63
CA GLU A 91 -24.07 -48.88 3.25
C GLU A 91 -24.29 -48.76 1.74
N THR A 92 -23.23 -48.70 0.93
CA THR A 92 -23.35 -48.54 -0.53
C THR A 92 -23.09 -49.83 -1.32
N THR A 93 -23.69 -49.90 -2.52
CA THR A 93 -23.51 -51.01 -3.47
C THR A 93 -22.27 -50.84 -4.35
N PHE A 94 -21.27 -50.09 -3.90
CA PHE A 94 -20.08 -49.77 -4.70
C PHE A 94 -19.28 -51.03 -5.04
N SER A 95 -19.01 -51.21 -6.34
CA SER A 95 -18.13 -52.28 -6.83
C SER A 95 -17.01 -51.69 -7.68
N PRO A 96 -15.73 -51.86 -7.31
CA PRO A 96 -14.59 -51.40 -8.12
C PRO A 96 -14.57 -52.00 -9.53
N SER A 97 -15.14 -53.20 -9.70
CA SER A 97 -15.20 -53.96 -10.94
C SER A 97 -16.30 -53.52 -11.91
N ASP A 98 -17.26 -52.70 -11.49
CA ASP A 98 -18.35 -52.21 -12.35
C ASP A 98 -18.28 -50.69 -12.54
N PRO A 99 -17.84 -50.18 -13.71
CA PRO A 99 -17.80 -48.75 -14.01
C PRO A 99 -19.16 -48.04 -13.89
N ALA A 100 -20.29 -48.75 -14.00
CA ALA A 100 -21.62 -48.16 -13.87
C ALA A 100 -21.92 -47.66 -12.45
N THR A 101 -21.27 -48.22 -11.43
CA THR A 101 -21.44 -47.77 -10.04
C THR A 101 -20.68 -46.49 -9.73
N TRP A 102 -19.63 -46.15 -10.49
CA TRP A 102 -18.75 -45.00 -10.22
C TRP A 102 -19.47 -43.65 -10.32
N LEU A 103 -20.40 -43.52 -11.27
CA LEU A 103 -21.23 -42.32 -11.41
C LEU A 103 -22.22 -42.14 -10.25
N ARG A 104 -22.64 -43.24 -9.61
CA ARG A 104 -23.53 -43.20 -8.44
C ARG A 104 -22.78 -42.77 -7.19
N VAL A 105 -21.53 -43.23 -7.03
CA VAL A 105 -20.61 -42.82 -5.94
C VAL A 105 -20.44 -41.31 -5.89
N LEU A 106 -20.30 -40.64 -7.03
CA LEU A 106 -20.15 -39.17 -7.07
C LEU A 106 -21.40 -38.39 -6.62
N ARG A 107 -22.55 -39.05 -6.49
CA ARG A 107 -23.80 -38.46 -6.01
C ARG A 107 -24.14 -38.89 -4.58
N ASP A 108 -23.28 -39.70 -3.98
CA ASP A 108 -23.50 -40.27 -2.65
C ASP A 108 -23.19 -39.23 -1.55
N PRO A 109 -24.02 -39.11 -0.49
CA PRO A 109 -23.80 -38.24 0.66
C PRO A 109 -22.39 -38.27 1.24
N TYR A 110 -21.87 -39.47 1.53
CA TYR A 110 -20.56 -39.63 2.15
C TYR A 110 -19.43 -39.04 1.28
N ILE A 111 -19.59 -39.12 -0.04
CA ILE A 111 -18.57 -38.66 -0.99
C ILE A 111 -18.68 -37.17 -1.26
N TYR A 112 -19.89 -36.63 -1.46
CA TYR A 112 -20.03 -35.20 -1.70
C TYR A 112 -19.74 -34.40 -0.42
N GLU A 113 -20.07 -34.90 0.78
CA GLU A 113 -19.74 -34.26 2.06
C GLU A 113 -18.22 -34.19 2.25
N ALA A 114 -17.53 -35.32 2.06
CA ALA A 114 -16.07 -35.35 2.08
C ALA A 114 -15.44 -34.38 1.07
N PHE A 115 -16.02 -34.28 -0.13
CA PHE A 115 -15.58 -33.33 -1.15
C PHE A 115 -15.79 -31.87 -0.74
N PHE A 116 -16.94 -31.51 -0.15
CA PHE A 116 -17.24 -30.14 0.28
C PHE A 116 -16.42 -29.72 1.49
N ASN A 117 -16.07 -30.63 2.41
CA ASN A 117 -15.14 -30.37 3.50
C ASN A 117 -13.74 -30.04 2.96
N VAL A 118 -13.22 -30.83 2.01
CA VAL A 118 -11.97 -30.49 1.32
C VAL A 118 -12.09 -29.13 0.60
N LEU A 119 -13.22 -28.84 -0.04
CA LEU A 119 -13.44 -27.57 -0.75
C LEU A 119 -13.54 -26.38 0.21
N LEU A 120 -14.04 -26.57 1.43
CA LEU A 120 -14.28 -25.52 2.42
C LEU A 120 -12.99 -24.76 2.75
N LEU A 121 -11.89 -25.46 3.05
CA LEU A 121 -10.61 -24.83 3.38
C LEU A 121 -9.62 -24.73 2.21
N LEU A 122 -10.00 -25.18 1.01
CA LEU A 122 -9.18 -25.00 -0.20
C LEU A 122 -8.80 -23.53 -0.45
N PRO A 123 -9.73 -22.55 -0.39
CA PRO A 123 -9.37 -21.14 -0.55
C PRO A 123 -8.36 -20.66 0.49
N LEU A 124 -8.47 -21.09 1.76
CA LEU A 124 -7.52 -20.72 2.82
C LEU A 124 -6.10 -21.13 2.45
N GLY A 125 -5.91 -22.36 1.99
CA GLY A 125 -4.63 -22.85 1.46
C GLY A 125 -4.03 -21.96 0.38
N ALA A 126 -4.87 -21.56 -0.58
CA ALA A 126 -4.46 -20.69 -1.68
C ALA A 126 -4.05 -19.29 -1.19
N TYR A 127 -4.81 -18.68 -0.26
CA TYR A 127 -4.45 -17.39 0.35
C TYR A 127 -3.17 -17.48 1.17
N LEU A 128 -2.98 -18.56 1.93
CA LEU A 128 -1.78 -18.78 2.74
C LEU A 128 -0.53 -18.81 1.87
N ARG A 129 -0.59 -19.43 0.69
CA ARG A 129 0.53 -19.42 -0.27
C ARG A 129 0.68 -18.09 -0.98
N TYR A 130 -0.39 -17.58 -1.59
CA TYR A 130 -0.32 -16.44 -2.51
C TYR A 130 -0.17 -15.10 -1.78
N TYR A 131 -1.05 -14.84 -0.79
CA TYR A 131 -1.10 -13.56 -0.10
C TYR A 131 -0.20 -13.51 1.14
N PHE A 132 -0.25 -14.55 1.99
CA PHE A 132 0.51 -14.58 3.25
C PHE A 132 1.91 -15.20 3.12
N ARG A 133 2.23 -15.80 1.97
CA ARG A 133 3.54 -16.41 1.65
C ARG A 133 4.05 -17.39 2.72
N ARG A 134 3.15 -18.20 3.25
CA ARG A 134 3.48 -19.23 4.24
C ARG A 134 4.16 -20.42 3.58
N ARG A 135 5.01 -21.10 4.34
CA ARG A 135 5.60 -22.38 3.94
C ARG A 135 4.54 -23.48 4.03
N TRP A 136 4.74 -24.59 3.33
CA TRP A 136 3.76 -25.69 3.31
C TRP A 136 3.42 -26.20 4.72
N TRP A 137 4.41 -26.31 5.62
CA TRP A 137 4.19 -26.77 6.99
C TRP A 137 3.43 -25.74 7.84
N GLN A 138 3.59 -24.45 7.57
CA GLN A 138 2.79 -23.40 8.22
C GLN A 138 1.35 -23.47 7.73
N ALA A 139 1.13 -23.73 6.44
CA ALA A 139 -0.21 -23.92 5.90
C ALA A 139 -0.91 -25.14 6.49
N LEU A 140 -0.18 -26.24 6.71
CA LEU A 140 -0.67 -27.44 7.39
C LEU A 140 -1.14 -27.14 8.81
N ILE A 141 -0.28 -26.51 9.62
CA ILE A 141 -0.61 -26.16 11.01
C ILE A 141 -1.79 -25.19 11.08
N ILE A 142 -1.80 -24.15 10.24
CA ILE A 142 -2.89 -23.17 10.22
C ILE A 142 -4.20 -23.84 9.78
N GLY A 143 -4.16 -24.69 8.74
CA GLY A 143 -5.33 -25.44 8.27
C GLY A 143 -5.91 -26.30 9.39
N PHE A 144 -5.05 -27.07 10.07
CA PHE A 144 -5.43 -27.89 11.22
C PHE A 144 -6.03 -27.09 12.37
N LEU A 145 -5.39 -25.98 12.78
CA LEU A 145 -5.88 -25.15 13.88
C LEU A 145 -7.22 -24.46 13.55
N VAL A 146 -7.42 -24.06 12.31
CA VAL A 146 -8.69 -23.45 11.86
C VAL A 146 -9.81 -24.50 11.91
N THR A 147 -9.59 -25.70 11.37
CA THR A 147 -10.61 -26.75 11.47
C THR A 147 -10.84 -27.20 12.90
N LEU A 148 -9.80 -27.30 13.73
CA LEU A 148 -9.97 -27.59 15.15
C LEU A 148 -10.82 -26.53 15.86
N SER A 149 -10.67 -25.25 15.49
CA SER A 149 -11.51 -24.19 16.04
C SER A 149 -12.98 -24.33 15.63
N PHE A 150 -13.27 -24.86 14.44
CA PHE A 150 -14.63 -25.12 13.97
C PHE A 150 -15.29 -26.21 14.79
N GLU A 151 -14.63 -27.38 14.88
CA GLU A 151 -15.13 -28.52 15.66
C GLU A 151 -15.29 -28.18 17.15
N THR A 152 -14.31 -27.45 17.72
CA THR A 152 -14.40 -27.00 19.12
C THR A 152 -15.57 -26.04 19.34
N THR A 153 -15.85 -25.16 18.38
CA THR A 153 -16.99 -24.23 18.48
C THR A 153 -18.32 -24.98 18.45
N GLN A 154 -18.43 -26.05 17.66
CA GLN A 154 -19.63 -26.89 17.60
C GLN A 154 -19.81 -27.74 18.85
N LEU A 155 -18.73 -28.41 19.29
CA LEU A 155 -18.71 -29.24 20.50
C LEU A 155 -19.09 -28.46 21.75
N THR A 156 -18.69 -27.19 21.83
CA THR A 156 -18.98 -26.32 22.99
C THR A 156 -20.32 -25.60 22.89
N GLY A 157 -21.13 -25.86 21.87
CA GLY A 157 -22.41 -25.14 21.68
C GLY A 157 -22.19 -23.64 21.47
N LEU A 158 -21.28 -23.27 20.57
CA LEU A 158 -20.87 -21.87 20.32
C LEU A 158 -20.31 -21.22 21.60
N TRP A 159 -19.33 -21.87 22.23
CA TRP A 159 -18.65 -21.39 23.44
C TRP A 159 -19.60 -21.16 24.63
N GLY A 160 -20.58 -22.05 24.81
CA GLY A 160 -21.55 -22.01 25.91
C GLY A 160 -22.75 -21.08 25.67
N ILE A 161 -22.97 -20.61 24.43
CA ILE A 161 -24.19 -19.89 24.06
C ILE A 161 -25.39 -20.85 23.99
N TYR A 162 -25.14 -22.09 23.56
CA TYR A 162 -26.08 -23.21 23.61
C TYR A 162 -25.65 -24.18 24.71
N GLU A 163 -26.61 -24.75 25.44
CA GLU A 163 -26.34 -25.66 26.57
C GLU A 163 -25.78 -27.01 26.11
N HIS A 164 -26.05 -27.39 24.85
CA HIS A 164 -25.65 -28.66 24.27
C HIS A 164 -24.98 -28.47 22.90
N PRO A 165 -24.10 -29.41 22.50
CA PRO A 165 -23.61 -29.48 21.13
C PRO A 165 -24.79 -29.68 20.19
N TYR A 166 -24.82 -28.91 19.10
CA TYR A 166 -25.89 -28.97 18.10
C TYR A 166 -25.43 -29.49 16.74
N ARG A 167 -24.12 -29.70 16.58
CA ARG A 167 -23.46 -30.35 15.45
C ARG A 167 -22.43 -31.34 15.98
N LEU A 168 -22.26 -32.42 15.23
CA LEU A 168 -21.32 -33.49 15.57
C LEU A 168 -19.89 -32.98 15.40
N PHE A 169 -19.06 -33.17 16.44
CA PHE A 169 -17.61 -33.05 16.32
C PHE A 169 -17.10 -34.28 15.57
N ASP A 170 -16.42 -34.08 14.44
CA ASP A 170 -15.94 -35.17 13.59
C ASP A 170 -14.43 -35.08 13.30
N VAL A 171 -13.69 -36.15 13.61
CA VAL A 171 -12.26 -36.25 13.29
C VAL A 171 -12.03 -36.35 11.78
N ASP A 172 -12.98 -36.89 11.02
CA ASP A 172 -12.91 -36.91 9.55
C ASP A 172 -12.98 -35.51 8.96
N ASP A 173 -13.82 -34.64 9.51
CA ASP A 173 -13.89 -33.23 9.11
C ASP A 173 -12.57 -32.50 9.37
N LEU A 174 -11.91 -32.76 10.52
CA LEU A 174 -10.56 -32.24 10.79
C LEU A 174 -9.56 -32.66 9.70
N ILE A 175 -9.58 -33.93 9.30
CA ILE A 175 -8.65 -34.46 8.30
C ILE A 175 -8.95 -33.88 6.92
N GLN A 176 -10.21 -33.89 6.50
CA GLN A 176 -10.66 -33.45 5.18
C GLN A 176 -10.47 -31.94 4.98
N ASN A 177 -10.85 -31.12 5.96
CA ASN A 177 -10.63 -29.67 5.92
C ASN A 177 -9.12 -29.34 5.89
N THR A 178 -8.30 -30.03 6.70
CA THR A 178 -6.84 -29.86 6.67
C THR A 178 -6.25 -30.25 5.31
N LEU A 179 -6.73 -31.35 4.72
CA LEU A 179 -6.36 -31.76 3.37
C LEU A 179 -6.75 -30.69 2.34
N GLY A 180 -7.95 -30.11 2.48
CA GLY A 180 -8.43 -28.98 1.68
C GLY A 180 -7.43 -27.81 1.66
N ALA A 181 -7.00 -27.36 2.84
CA ALA A 181 -5.98 -26.31 2.95
C ALA A 181 -4.67 -26.68 2.24
N MET A 182 -4.23 -27.93 2.31
CA MET A 182 -3.00 -28.37 1.62
C MET A 182 -3.17 -28.47 0.11
N VAL A 183 -4.30 -28.99 -0.38
CA VAL A 183 -4.64 -29.03 -1.80
C VAL A 183 -4.67 -27.62 -2.37
N GLY A 184 -5.36 -26.69 -1.70
CA GLY A 184 -5.40 -25.28 -2.08
C GLY A 184 -4.01 -24.63 -2.12
N PHE A 185 -3.17 -24.95 -1.12
CA PHE A 185 -1.77 -24.52 -1.10
C PHE A 185 -1.01 -25.02 -2.32
N TRP A 186 -1.10 -26.30 -2.66
CA TRP A 186 -0.37 -26.86 -3.81
C TRP A 186 -0.88 -26.34 -5.15
N LEU A 187 -2.20 -26.25 -5.35
CA LEU A 187 -2.83 -25.73 -6.56
C LEU A 187 -2.52 -24.24 -6.82
N ALA A 188 -2.36 -23.45 -5.76
CA ALA A 188 -1.96 -22.04 -5.91
C ALA A 188 -0.58 -21.88 -6.55
N GLY A 189 0.32 -22.85 -6.44
CA GLY A 189 1.68 -22.76 -7.01
C GLY A 189 1.71 -22.57 -8.53
N PRO A 190 1.14 -23.50 -9.31
CA PRO A 190 0.98 -23.32 -10.75
C PRO A 190 0.19 -22.06 -11.10
N ALA A 191 -0.88 -21.74 -10.36
CA ALA A 191 -1.72 -20.57 -10.60
C ALA A 191 -0.96 -19.22 -10.43
N MET A 192 0.04 -19.16 -9.55
CA MET A 192 0.88 -17.96 -9.40
C MET A 192 1.63 -17.58 -10.68
N ARG A 193 1.82 -18.51 -11.63
CA ARG A 193 2.39 -18.20 -12.96
C ARG A 193 1.48 -17.30 -13.79
N THR A 194 0.17 -17.29 -13.56
CA THR A 194 -0.81 -16.43 -14.25
C THR A 194 -1.29 -15.26 -13.39
N LEU A 195 -1.36 -15.42 -12.07
CA LEU A 195 -1.75 -14.35 -11.13
C LEU A 195 -0.72 -13.20 -11.03
N PRO A 196 -1.13 -11.93 -10.94
CA PRO A 196 -0.20 -10.81 -10.82
C PRO A 196 0.71 -10.92 -9.58
N ASP A 197 1.96 -10.48 -9.69
CA ASP A 197 2.86 -10.45 -8.53
C ASP A 197 2.52 -9.31 -7.58
N LEU A 198 2.31 -9.65 -6.30
CA LEU A 198 2.05 -8.71 -5.22
C LEU A 198 3.26 -7.79 -4.94
N ARG A 199 4.51 -8.22 -5.19
CA ARG A 199 5.68 -7.34 -5.00
C ARG A 199 5.63 -6.15 -5.97
N THR A 200 5.38 -6.40 -7.24
CA THR A 200 5.22 -5.34 -8.25
C THR A 200 4.03 -4.44 -7.95
N ALA A 201 2.91 -5.01 -7.48
CA ALA A 201 1.74 -4.21 -7.08
C ALA A 201 2.08 -3.28 -5.90
N ASN A 202 2.90 -3.72 -4.95
CA ASN A 202 3.34 -2.89 -3.82
C ASN A 202 4.28 -1.77 -4.25
N LEU A 203 5.19 -2.00 -5.20
CA LEU A 203 6.05 -0.94 -5.76
C LEU A 203 5.23 0.16 -6.41
N ARG A 204 4.29 -0.21 -7.30
CA ARG A 204 3.37 0.73 -7.94
C ARG A 204 2.52 1.49 -6.92
N ALA A 205 2.13 0.81 -5.84
CA ALA A 205 1.40 1.43 -4.74
C ALA A 205 2.24 2.46 -3.98
N ALA A 206 3.52 2.16 -3.71
CA ALA A 206 4.43 3.10 -3.07
C ALA A 206 4.66 4.35 -3.92
N GLU A 207 4.85 4.18 -5.24
CA GLU A 207 4.97 5.28 -6.19
C GLU A 207 3.69 6.13 -6.24
N ALA A 208 2.52 5.50 -6.39
CA ALA A 208 1.24 6.20 -6.34
C ALA A 208 1.05 6.97 -5.04
N GLY A 209 1.58 6.44 -3.92
CA GLY A 209 1.55 7.04 -2.59
C GLY A 209 2.44 8.28 -2.40
N LEU A 210 3.31 8.61 -3.35
CA LEU A 210 3.99 9.92 -3.40
C LEU A 210 3.00 11.05 -3.71
N SER A 211 1.88 10.71 -4.35
CA SER A 211 0.80 11.66 -4.60
C SER A 211 -0.36 11.43 -3.63
N ALA A 212 -0.97 12.52 -3.16
CA ALA A 212 -2.17 12.43 -2.35
C ALA A 212 -3.37 12.14 -3.26
N SER A 213 -3.83 10.89 -3.28
CA SER A 213 -5.02 10.49 -4.05
C SER A 213 -6.26 11.26 -3.63
N VAL A 214 -7.22 11.40 -4.54
CA VAL A 214 -8.52 12.03 -4.25
C VAL A 214 -9.22 11.31 -3.09
N THR A 215 -9.19 9.98 -3.08
CA THR A 215 -9.78 9.15 -2.02
C THR A 215 -9.11 9.36 -0.66
N ARG A 216 -7.78 9.52 -0.59
CA ARG A 216 -7.05 9.82 0.66
C ARG A 216 -7.40 11.21 1.18
N ARG A 217 -7.51 12.20 0.29
CA ARG A 217 -7.91 13.57 0.63
C ARG A 217 -9.36 13.63 1.12
N ALA A 218 -10.27 12.92 0.45
CA ALA A 218 -11.67 12.81 0.85
C ALA A 218 -11.82 12.12 2.21
N LEU A 219 -11.12 11.01 2.44
CA LEU A 219 -11.09 10.33 3.74
C LEU A 219 -10.58 11.25 4.86
N SER A 220 -9.49 11.99 4.59
CA SER A 220 -8.98 12.98 5.55
C SER A 220 -10.04 14.02 5.91
N PHE A 221 -10.71 14.59 4.91
CA PHE A 221 -11.75 15.58 5.14
C PHE A 221 -12.93 14.99 5.92
N ALA A 222 -13.40 13.79 5.55
CA ALA A 222 -14.50 13.11 6.25
C ALA A 222 -14.17 12.84 7.73
N LEU A 223 -12.95 12.38 8.02
CA LEU A 223 -12.50 12.13 9.39
C LEU A 223 -12.36 13.42 10.21
N ASP A 224 -11.81 14.48 9.63
CA ASP A 224 -11.75 15.79 10.29
C ASP A 224 -13.16 16.36 10.52
N SER A 225 -14.08 16.23 9.55
CA SER A 225 -15.47 16.65 9.70
C SER A 225 -16.21 15.86 10.78
N ALA A 226 -15.99 14.54 10.86
CA ALA A 226 -16.57 13.70 11.92
C ALA A 226 -16.02 14.09 13.31
N LEU A 227 -14.72 14.37 13.41
CA LEU A 227 -14.11 14.87 14.64
C LEU A 227 -14.69 16.24 15.05
N THR A 228 -14.81 17.17 14.09
CA THR A 228 -15.44 18.47 14.34
C THR A 228 -16.87 18.31 14.83
N ALA A 229 -17.67 17.43 14.21
CA ALA A 229 -19.04 17.17 14.63
C ALA A 229 -19.10 16.59 16.05
N ALA A 230 -18.23 15.62 16.37
CA ALA A 230 -18.16 15.05 17.72
C ALA A 230 -17.75 16.09 18.78
N LEU A 231 -16.77 16.94 18.48
CA LEU A 231 -16.37 18.04 19.37
C LEU A 231 -17.51 19.04 19.57
N ALA A 232 -18.18 19.44 18.49
CA ALA A 232 -19.32 20.34 18.56
C ALA A 232 -20.45 19.75 19.42
N VAL A 233 -20.84 18.48 19.18
CA VAL A 233 -21.88 17.79 19.97
C VAL A 233 -21.48 17.69 21.45
N GLY A 234 -20.23 17.32 21.74
CA GLY A 234 -19.71 17.27 23.11
C GLY A 234 -19.73 18.64 23.79
N SER A 235 -19.29 19.70 23.11
CA SER A 235 -19.32 21.07 23.63
C SER A 235 -20.75 21.57 23.86
N ILE A 236 -21.67 21.28 22.93
CA ILE A 236 -23.09 21.60 23.05
C ILE A 236 -23.68 20.93 24.30
N TYR A 237 -23.43 19.63 24.47
CA TYR A 237 -23.88 18.89 25.64
C TYR A 237 -23.34 19.49 26.95
N LEU A 238 -22.08 19.89 26.98
CA LEU A 238 -21.46 20.53 28.16
C LEU A 238 -22.07 21.89 28.49
N VAL A 239 -22.33 22.74 27.48
CA VAL A 239 -22.96 24.07 27.65
C VAL A 239 -24.38 23.93 28.21
N TYR A 240 -25.16 22.97 27.72
CA TYR A 240 -26.48 22.70 28.27
C TYR A 240 -26.41 22.16 29.70
N ARG A 241 -25.45 21.26 29.99
CA ARG A 241 -25.31 20.67 31.32
C ARG A 241 -24.81 21.66 32.37
N SER A 242 -24.04 22.68 31.98
CA SER A 242 -23.53 23.68 32.91
C SER A 242 -24.58 24.71 33.36
N GLY A 243 -25.80 24.68 32.81
CA GLY A 243 -26.86 25.63 33.13
C GLY A 243 -26.63 27.04 32.56
N LEU A 244 -25.63 27.22 31.68
CA LEU A 244 -25.37 28.48 30.98
C LEU A 244 -26.48 28.83 29.97
N VAL A 245 -27.21 27.81 29.53
CA VAL A 245 -28.37 27.89 28.62
C VAL A 245 -29.47 27.02 29.20
N ALA A 246 -30.70 27.51 29.22
CA ALA A 246 -31.85 26.75 29.74
C ALA A 246 -32.05 25.45 28.92
N ALA A 247 -32.23 24.33 29.61
CA ALA A 247 -32.54 23.04 28.97
C ALA A 247 -33.95 23.07 28.33
N PRO A 248 -34.20 22.36 27.22
CA PRO A 248 -35.54 22.26 26.67
C PRO A 248 -36.41 21.41 27.61
N ILE A 249 -37.48 22.04 28.11
CA ILE A 249 -38.67 21.48 28.77
C ILE A 249 -38.56 21.21 30.29
N GLY A 250 -39.21 22.10 31.05
CA GLY A 250 -39.97 21.74 32.25
C GLY A 250 -41.44 21.54 31.86
N ALA A 251 -41.99 20.36 32.11
CA ALA A 251 -43.37 20.00 31.74
C ALA A 251 -44.39 20.80 32.57
N LYS A 252 -45.03 21.81 31.97
CA LYS A 252 -46.38 22.38 32.30
C LYS A 252 -46.64 23.68 31.49
N ALA A 253 -46.86 23.57 30.18
CA ALA A 253 -47.37 24.70 29.38
C ALA A 253 -48.48 24.22 28.44
N THR A 254 -49.47 25.08 28.17
CA THR A 254 -50.58 24.80 27.23
C THR A 254 -50.06 24.73 25.79
N ALA A 255 -50.73 24.02 24.88
CA ALA A 255 -50.23 23.73 23.53
C ALA A 255 -49.87 24.97 22.68
N ALA A 256 -50.56 26.10 22.86
CA ALA A 256 -50.28 27.35 22.15
C ALA A 256 -49.07 28.10 22.75
N GLN A 257 -48.97 28.17 24.09
CA GLN A 257 -47.82 28.75 24.79
C GLN A 257 -46.57 27.88 24.65
N ALA A 258 -46.75 26.56 24.57
CA ALA A 258 -45.69 25.62 24.29
C ALA A 258 -45.14 25.83 22.87
N LEU A 259 -45.96 26.08 21.85
CA LEU A 259 -45.48 26.28 20.48
C LEU A 259 -44.68 27.59 20.34
N GLU A 260 -45.15 28.69 20.92
CA GLU A 260 -44.48 29.99 20.86
C GLU A 260 -43.21 30.02 21.73
N ALA A 261 -43.25 29.44 22.94
CA ALA A 261 -42.07 29.25 23.79
C ALA A 261 -41.07 28.24 23.20
N THR A 262 -41.53 27.19 22.51
CA THR A 262 -40.67 26.23 21.81
C THR A 262 -39.95 26.90 20.64
N THR A 263 -40.61 27.82 19.92
CA THR A 263 -39.99 28.53 18.78
C THR A 263 -38.94 29.54 19.26
N ALA A 264 -39.23 30.30 20.33
CA ALA A 264 -38.26 31.21 20.95
C ALA A 264 -37.09 30.47 21.63
N GLN A 265 -37.35 29.38 22.36
CA GLN A 265 -36.29 28.57 22.99
C GLN A 265 -35.45 27.77 22.00
N ILE A 266 -36.01 27.34 20.85
CA ILE A 266 -35.23 26.77 19.75
C ILE A 266 -34.26 27.82 19.19
N SER A 267 -34.70 29.07 19.03
CA SER A 267 -33.84 30.19 18.59
C SER A 267 -32.70 30.48 19.59
N ASP A 268 -33.00 30.54 20.89
CA ASP A 268 -32.00 30.76 21.95
C ASP A 268 -31.03 29.58 22.14
N ALA A 269 -31.48 28.35 21.88
CA ALA A 269 -30.67 27.13 21.88
C ALA A 269 -29.74 27.02 20.65
N LEU A 270 -30.12 27.65 19.53
CA LEU A 270 -29.39 27.58 18.27
C LEU A 270 -28.10 28.41 18.28
N LEU A 271 -28.09 29.59 18.92
CA LEU A 271 -26.91 30.47 18.91
C LEU A 271 -25.68 29.86 19.64
N PRO A 272 -25.80 29.32 20.87
CA PRO A 272 -24.71 28.61 21.54
C PRO A 272 -24.24 27.38 20.77
N ALA A 273 -25.16 26.65 20.14
CA ALA A 273 -24.83 25.50 19.31
C ALA A 273 -24.05 25.88 18.05
N ARG A 274 -24.48 26.95 17.35
CA ARG A 274 -23.77 27.52 16.19
C ARG A 274 -22.36 27.99 16.58
N LEU A 275 -22.22 28.63 17.74
CA LEU A 275 -20.92 29.05 18.26
C LEU A 275 -20.02 27.86 18.58
N CYS A 276 -20.54 26.80 19.19
CA CYS A 276 -19.79 25.55 19.44
C CYS A 276 -19.30 24.92 18.13
N ILE A 277 -20.13 24.87 17.10
CA ILE A 277 -19.76 24.37 15.77
C ILE A 277 -18.65 25.24 15.15
N LEU A 278 -18.80 26.57 15.18
CA LEU A 278 -17.81 27.51 14.66
C LEU A 278 -16.46 27.36 15.38
N ILE A 279 -16.48 27.30 16.71
CA ILE A 279 -15.28 27.08 17.53
C ILE A 279 -14.63 25.75 17.17
N ALA A 280 -15.40 24.65 17.07
CA ALA A 280 -14.87 23.35 16.69
C ALA A 280 -14.22 23.36 15.28
N LEU A 281 -14.82 24.06 14.32
CA LEU A 281 -14.25 24.25 12.99
C LEU A 281 -12.95 25.05 13.03
N VAL A 282 -12.91 26.16 13.76
CA VAL A 282 -11.72 27.00 13.92
C VAL A 282 -10.60 26.20 14.60
N ILE A 283 -10.91 25.42 15.63
CA ILE A 283 -9.94 24.56 16.30
C ILE A 283 -9.35 23.55 15.30
N VAL A 284 -10.19 22.74 14.64
CA VAL A 284 -9.73 21.61 13.82
C VAL A 284 -9.06 22.06 12.52
N PHE A 285 -9.60 23.08 11.84
CA PHE A 285 -9.16 23.48 10.50
C PHE A 285 -8.28 24.73 10.46
N PHE A 286 -8.16 25.48 11.56
CA PHE A 286 -7.28 26.64 11.64
C PHE A 286 -6.21 26.53 12.73
N ILE A 287 -6.60 26.44 14.01
CA ILE A 287 -5.65 26.43 15.14
C ILE A 287 -4.73 25.21 15.06
N VAL A 288 -5.29 24.01 14.90
CA VAL A 288 -4.49 22.77 14.84
C VAL A 288 -3.50 22.82 13.68
N PRO A 289 -3.87 23.12 12.42
CA PRO A 289 -2.90 23.28 11.33
C PRO A 289 -1.83 24.35 11.55
N VAL A 290 -2.14 25.46 12.25
CA VAL A 290 -1.12 26.47 12.60
C VAL A 290 -0.08 25.87 13.55
N VAL A 291 -0.54 25.19 14.61
CA VAL A 291 0.32 24.57 15.64
C VAL A 291 1.13 23.39 15.08
N THR A 292 0.50 22.51 14.31
CA THR A 292 1.13 21.31 13.73
C THR A 292 1.91 21.59 12.44
N ARG A 293 1.96 22.86 12.01
CA ARG A 293 2.67 23.31 10.81
C ARG A 293 2.13 22.67 9.51
N GLY A 294 0.82 22.68 9.38
CA GLY A 294 0.08 22.33 8.16
C GLY A 294 -0.58 20.96 8.18
N ARG A 295 -0.94 20.42 9.36
CA ARG A 295 -1.67 19.15 9.48
C ARG A 295 -2.94 19.31 10.33
N THR A 296 -4.10 18.95 9.80
CA THR A 296 -5.26 18.62 10.65
C THR A 296 -5.05 17.26 11.35
N PRO A 297 -5.86 16.89 12.36
CA PRO A 297 -5.76 15.59 13.02
C PRO A 297 -5.82 14.40 12.04
N ALA A 298 -6.77 14.39 11.10
CA ALA A 298 -6.85 13.32 10.11
C ALA A 298 -5.73 13.38 9.07
N GLN A 299 -5.23 14.58 8.73
CA GLN A 299 -4.05 14.69 7.88
C GLN A 299 -2.82 14.10 8.56
N ALA A 300 -2.63 14.34 9.86
CA ALA A 300 -1.57 13.71 10.63
C ALA A 300 -1.73 12.18 10.68
N LEU A 301 -2.96 11.69 10.90
CA LEU A 301 -3.28 10.26 10.87
C LEU A 301 -2.93 9.62 9.51
N LEU A 302 -3.18 10.33 8.42
CA LEU A 302 -3.00 9.89 7.04
C LEU A 302 -1.70 10.41 6.40
N HIS A 303 -0.70 10.89 7.14
CA HIS A 303 0.57 11.41 6.59
C HIS A 303 0.40 12.39 5.42
N LEU A 304 -0.54 13.33 5.57
CA LEU A 304 -0.78 14.43 4.65
C LEU A 304 -0.32 15.75 5.29
N ARG A 305 0.07 16.69 4.44
CA ARG A 305 0.46 18.04 4.88
C ARG A 305 0.06 19.09 3.84
N ILE A 306 -0.44 20.21 4.34
CA ILE A 306 -0.68 21.43 3.56
C ILE A 306 0.63 22.18 3.40
N VAL A 307 0.99 22.47 2.16
CA VAL A 307 2.21 23.21 1.80
C VAL A 307 1.91 24.25 0.72
N ARG A 308 2.82 25.21 0.54
CA ARG A 308 2.72 26.18 -0.56
C ARG A 308 3.05 25.51 -1.90
N THR A 309 2.60 26.11 -3.01
CA THR A 309 3.12 25.78 -4.34
C THR A 309 4.65 25.89 -4.33
N GLY A 310 5.36 24.77 -4.61
CA GLY A 310 6.83 24.67 -4.50
C GLY A 310 7.38 23.99 -3.23
N ALA A 311 6.58 23.21 -2.50
CA ALA A 311 7.02 22.40 -1.34
C ALA A 311 7.60 23.17 -0.14
N ARG A 312 7.41 24.50 -0.14
CA ARG A 312 7.75 25.38 0.98
C ARG A 312 6.68 25.32 2.07
N ARG A 313 7.09 25.62 3.31
CA ARG A 313 6.18 25.72 4.45
C ARG A 313 5.14 26.83 4.21
N ALA A 314 3.88 26.54 4.55
CA ALA A 314 2.81 27.53 4.49
C ALA A 314 2.78 28.37 5.79
N SER A 315 2.56 29.67 5.66
CA SER A 315 2.33 30.59 6.78
C SER A 315 0.90 30.47 7.30
N TRP A 316 0.63 30.95 8.52
CA TRP A 316 -0.66 30.79 9.19
C TRP A 316 -1.87 31.25 8.34
N TYR A 317 -1.75 32.38 7.64
CA TYR A 317 -2.83 32.94 6.81
C TYR A 317 -3.20 32.06 5.61
N HIS A 318 -2.30 31.19 5.16
CA HIS A 318 -2.61 30.26 4.08
C HIS A 318 -3.62 29.19 4.53
N TYR A 319 -3.56 28.77 5.79
CA TYR A 319 -4.53 27.81 6.34
C TYR A 319 -5.89 28.47 6.49
N LEU A 320 -5.93 29.70 7.00
CA LEU A 320 -7.13 30.52 7.09
C LEU A 320 -7.75 30.73 5.70
N ALA A 321 -6.96 31.13 4.71
CA ALA A 321 -7.45 31.32 3.34
C ALA A 321 -7.96 30.00 2.74
N ARG A 322 -7.23 28.88 2.90
CA ARG A 322 -7.62 27.59 2.32
C ARG A 322 -8.95 27.08 2.87
N TYR A 323 -9.12 27.08 4.19
CA TYR A 323 -10.32 26.54 4.82
C TYR A 323 -11.43 27.58 4.94
N GLY A 324 -11.10 28.84 5.17
CA GLY A 324 -12.05 29.94 5.11
C GLY A 324 -12.76 29.99 3.76
N LEU A 325 -12.03 29.92 2.64
CA LEU A 325 -12.66 29.81 1.32
C LEU A 325 -13.54 28.58 1.20
N LEU A 326 -13.06 27.40 1.65
CA LEU A 326 -13.86 26.16 1.60
C LEU A 326 -15.17 26.30 2.37
N PHE A 327 -15.12 26.88 3.57
CA PHE A 327 -16.28 27.06 4.42
C PHE A 327 -17.18 28.18 3.94
N VAL A 328 -16.67 29.25 3.33
CA VAL A 328 -17.50 30.27 2.66
C VAL A 328 -18.43 29.63 1.62
N PHE A 329 -17.92 28.68 0.82
CA PHE A 329 -18.75 27.94 -0.15
C PHE A 329 -19.81 27.02 0.48
N ILE A 330 -19.71 26.70 1.77
CA ILE A 330 -20.65 25.82 2.49
C ILE A 330 -21.61 26.65 3.37
N TRP A 331 -21.07 27.63 4.09
CA TRP A 331 -21.75 28.45 5.08
C TRP A 331 -22.57 29.57 4.48
N ILE A 332 -22.18 30.16 3.34
CA ILE A 332 -23.05 31.15 2.67
C ILE A 332 -24.34 30.49 2.19
N PRO A 333 -24.31 29.35 1.47
CA PRO A 333 -25.50 28.56 1.16
C PRO A 333 -26.36 28.23 2.36
N TRP A 334 -25.76 27.69 3.42
CA TRP A 334 -26.46 27.28 4.62
C TRP A 334 -27.07 28.47 5.36
N GLY A 335 -26.28 29.52 5.58
CA GLY A 335 -26.68 30.73 6.31
C GLY A 335 -27.80 31.48 5.58
N LEU A 336 -27.72 31.55 4.25
CA LEU A 336 -28.79 32.12 3.42
C LEU A 336 -30.04 31.24 3.46
N PHE A 337 -29.91 29.91 3.38
CA PHE A 337 -31.03 28.99 3.53
C PHE A 337 -31.73 29.17 4.89
N THR A 338 -30.97 29.22 5.98
CA THR A 338 -31.55 29.48 7.32
C THR A 338 -32.23 30.84 7.39
N LEU A 339 -31.65 31.89 6.79
CA LEU A 339 -32.26 33.21 6.73
C LEU A 339 -33.56 33.19 5.92
N LEU A 340 -33.66 32.37 4.87
CA LEU A 340 -34.89 32.22 4.09
C LEU A 340 -35.96 31.42 4.84
N THR A 341 -35.58 30.48 5.72
CA THR A 341 -36.52 29.62 6.45
C THR A 341 -36.91 30.11 7.85
N GLU A 342 -36.05 30.88 8.54
CA GLU A 342 -36.25 31.35 9.92
C GLU A 342 -36.98 32.70 10.02
N VAL A 343 -37.25 33.39 8.91
CA VAL A 343 -37.89 34.74 8.91
C VAL A 343 -39.43 34.68 9.08
N GLY A 344 -39.90 33.66 9.79
CA GLY A 344 -41.29 33.54 10.25
C GLY A 344 -41.59 34.17 11.61
N GLY A 345 -40.59 34.64 12.38
CA GLY A 345 -40.90 35.26 13.67
C GLY A 345 -39.70 35.72 14.51
N SER A 346 -39.76 36.99 14.93
CA SER A 346 -39.03 37.65 16.03
C SER A 346 -37.57 38.11 15.83
N SER A 347 -37.45 39.45 15.95
CA SER A 347 -36.32 40.34 16.25
C SER A 347 -34.90 39.74 16.36
N ILE A 348 -34.14 39.87 15.27
CA ILE A 348 -32.68 39.99 15.31
C ILE A 348 -32.36 41.46 14.98
N GLY A 349 -31.36 42.07 15.65
CA GLY A 349 -31.05 43.51 15.62
C GLY A 349 -31.11 44.20 14.25
N SER A 350 -31.29 45.53 14.26
CA SER A 350 -31.71 46.38 13.11
C SER A 350 -31.04 46.10 11.76
N GLU A 351 -29.76 45.75 11.73
CA GLU A 351 -29.04 45.43 10.50
C GLU A 351 -29.30 44.01 9.97
N ALA A 352 -29.39 43.02 10.86
CA ALA A 352 -29.71 41.63 10.49
C ALA A 352 -31.19 41.47 10.11
N GLY A 353 -32.09 42.23 10.76
CA GLY A 353 -33.51 42.30 10.41
C GLY A 353 -33.76 42.87 9.00
N THR A 354 -32.93 43.80 8.55
CA THR A 354 -33.01 44.36 7.19
C THR A 354 -32.63 43.33 6.14
N LEU A 355 -31.55 42.57 6.36
CA LEU A 355 -31.11 41.50 5.46
C LEU A 355 -32.11 40.33 5.42
N ALA A 356 -32.66 39.97 6.58
CA ALA A 356 -33.71 38.97 6.73
C ALA A 356 -34.97 39.34 5.94
N THR A 357 -35.42 40.59 6.08
CA THR A 357 -36.59 41.12 5.36
C THR A 357 -36.36 41.18 3.86
N PHE A 358 -35.16 41.59 3.44
CA PHE A 358 -34.76 41.55 2.03
C PHE A 358 -34.78 40.13 1.47
N ALA A 359 -34.22 39.17 2.21
CA ALA A 359 -34.16 37.78 1.78
C ALA A 359 -35.56 37.14 1.68
N SER A 360 -36.45 37.39 2.64
CA SER A 360 -37.83 36.87 2.59
C SER A 360 -38.63 37.47 1.42
N GLN A 361 -38.51 38.77 1.18
CA GLN A 361 -39.13 39.46 0.03
C GLN A 361 -38.59 38.99 -1.32
N ASN A 362 -37.34 38.49 -1.38
CA ASN A 362 -36.67 38.09 -2.61
C ASN A 362 -36.30 36.60 -2.62
N THR A 363 -37.10 35.75 -1.96
CA THR A 363 -36.79 34.33 -1.72
C THR A 363 -36.45 33.58 -3.02
N GLU A 364 -37.24 33.76 -4.09
CA GLU A 364 -36.99 33.12 -5.38
C GLU A 364 -35.65 33.55 -6.00
N ALA A 365 -35.33 34.84 -5.95
CA ALA A 365 -34.07 35.36 -6.45
C ALA A 365 -32.87 34.85 -5.62
N CYS A 366 -33.01 34.78 -4.29
CA CYS A 366 -31.99 34.21 -3.41
C CYS A 366 -31.75 32.72 -3.69
N ILE A 367 -32.80 31.93 -3.88
CA ILE A 367 -32.70 30.51 -4.25
C ILE A 367 -32.07 30.37 -5.64
N ALA A 368 -32.44 31.20 -6.62
CA ALA A 368 -31.86 31.17 -7.96
C ALA A 368 -30.36 31.50 -7.94
N VAL A 369 -29.95 32.54 -7.20
CA VAL A 369 -28.53 32.89 -7.02
C VAL A 369 -27.77 31.74 -6.37
N LEU A 370 -28.35 31.11 -5.35
CA LEU A 370 -27.75 29.97 -4.67
C LEU A 370 -27.61 28.74 -5.58
N ALA A 371 -28.64 28.45 -6.38
CA ALA A 371 -28.63 27.37 -7.35
C ALA A 371 -27.55 27.59 -8.42
N VAL A 372 -27.49 28.80 -9.00
CA VAL A 372 -26.46 29.18 -9.98
C VAL A 372 -25.06 29.04 -9.38
N PHE A 373 -24.84 29.52 -8.16
CA PHE A 373 -23.56 29.40 -7.47
C PHE A 373 -23.17 27.94 -7.21
N THR A 374 -24.10 27.12 -6.74
CA THR A 374 -23.88 25.69 -6.47
C THR A 374 -23.60 24.93 -7.76
N VAL A 375 -24.36 25.19 -8.82
CA VAL A 375 -24.14 24.61 -10.16
C VAL A 375 -22.79 25.03 -10.69
N ALA A 376 -22.42 26.31 -10.63
CA ALA A 376 -21.11 26.79 -11.06
C ALA A 376 -19.96 26.11 -10.28
N TRP A 377 -20.12 25.93 -8.96
CA TRP A 377 -19.16 25.21 -8.14
C TRP A 377 -19.04 23.75 -8.54
N VAL A 378 -20.15 23.02 -8.71
CA VAL A 378 -20.17 21.62 -9.16
C VAL A 378 -19.57 21.47 -10.56
N VAL A 379 -19.98 22.30 -11.52
CA VAL A 379 -19.41 22.34 -12.88
C VAL A 379 -17.90 22.57 -12.82
N SER A 380 -17.43 23.49 -11.97
CA SER A 380 -16.00 23.74 -11.81
C SER A 380 -15.25 22.52 -11.24
N LEU A 381 -15.87 21.73 -10.35
CA LEU A 381 -15.30 20.47 -9.87
C LEU A 381 -15.26 19.40 -10.97
N ILE A 382 -16.34 19.27 -11.75
CA ILE A 382 -16.42 18.32 -12.88
C ILE A 382 -15.37 18.64 -13.92
N VAL A 383 -15.27 19.88 -14.39
CA VAL A 383 -14.28 20.31 -15.40
C VAL A 383 -12.86 20.02 -14.91
N ARG A 384 -12.55 20.32 -13.65
CA ARG A 384 -11.23 20.01 -13.07
C ARG A 384 -11.00 18.51 -12.89
N GLY A 385 -12.03 17.75 -12.54
CA GLY A 385 -12.00 16.30 -12.48
C GLY A 385 -11.70 15.66 -13.84
N VAL A 386 -12.38 16.12 -14.91
CA VAL A 386 -12.18 15.65 -16.29
C VAL A 386 -10.79 16.02 -16.80
N ARG A 387 -10.30 17.25 -16.55
CA ARG A 387 -8.92 17.65 -16.89
C ARG A 387 -7.87 16.80 -16.18
N ALA A 388 -8.13 16.40 -14.95
CA ALA A 388 -7.27 15.49 -14.21
C ALA A 388 -7.32 14.06 -14.73
N ALA A 389 -8.52 13.54 -15.03
CA ALA A 389 -8.70 12.21 -15.59
C ALA A 389 -8.07 12.07 -16.99
N SER A 390 -8.07 13.14 -17.78
CA SER A 390 -7.42 13.21 -19.11
C SER A 390 -5.90 13.44 -19.05
N GLY A 391 -5.30 13.51 -17.86
CA GLY A 391 -3.85 13.71 -17.69
C GLY A 391 -3.35 15.11 -18.07
N ARG A 392 -4.24 16.04 -18.43
CA ARG A 392 -3.89 17.39 -18.89
C ARG A 392 -3.43 18.32 -17.75
N ALA A 393 -3.93 18.10 -16.53
CA ALA A 393 -3.54 18.89 -15.36
C ALA A 393 -3.86 18.14 -14.04
N PRO A 394 -3.08 18.27 -12.96
CA PRO A 394 -3.41 17.65 -11.68
C PRO A 394 -4.70 18.24 -11.08
N PHE A 395 -5.47 17.40 -10.36
CA PHE A 395 -6.67 17.88 -9.67
C PHE A 395 -6.31 18.79 -8.49
N VAL A 396 -6.73 20.06 -8.58
CA VAL A 396 -6.55 21.08 -7.54
C VAL A 396 -7.91 21.70 -7.24
N MET A 397 -8.31 21.71 -5.97
CA MET A 397 -9.54 22.39 -5.55
C MET A 397 -9.37 23.92 -5.63
N LEU A 398 -10.47 24.63 -5.91
CA LEU A 398 -10.49 26.09 -6.08
C LEU A 398 -9.88 26.82 -4.87
N ASN A 399 -10.23 26.41 -3.66
CA ASN A 399 -9.67 26.96 -2.43
C ASN A 399 -8.14 26.77 -2.32
N GLY A 400 -7.61 25.65 -2.81
CA GLY A 400 -6.16 25.41 -2.87
C GLY A 400 -5.46 26.32 -3.88
N MET A 401 -6.08 26.55 -5.05
CA MET A 401 -5.56 27.45 -6.08
C MET A 401 -5.53 28.90 -5.59
N LEU A 402 -6.65 29.40 -5.05
CA LEU A 402 -6.77 30.76 -4.53
C LEU A 402 -5.84 31.02 -3.34
N SER A 403 -5.68 30.04 -2.44
CA SER A 403 -4.74 30.14 -1.31
C SER A 403 -3.29 29.81 -1.68
N ARG A 404 -2.98 29.46 -2.94
CA ARG A 404 -1.66 28.97 -3.39
C ARG A 404 -1.11 27.82 -2.52
N THR A 405 -2.00 26.94 -2.06
CA THR A 405 -1.66 25.77 -1.25
C THR A 405 -2.04 24.44 -1.92
N ARG A 406 -1.24 23.40 -1.64
CA ARG A 406 -1.49 22.02 -2.06
C ARG A 406 -1.39 21.06 -0.86
N ILE A 407 -2.18 20.00 -0.89
CA ILE A 407 -2.07 18.89 0.05
C ILE A 407 -1.16 17.84 -0.60
N MET A 408 -0.03 17.56 0.05
CA MET A 408 0.93 16.53 -0.36
C MET A 408 1.00 15.43 0.69
N THR A 409 1.42 14.24 0.29
CA THR A 409 1.86 13.22 1.25
C THR A 409 3.22 13.62 1.80
N GLU A 410 3.58 13.13 2.97
CA GLU A 410 4.89 13.43 3.58
C GLU A 410 6.04 12.86 2.77
N SER A 411 5.89 11.63 2.27
CA SER A 411 6.84 11.00 1.36
C SER A 411 6.97 11.78 0.04
N GLY A 412 5.85 12.23 -0.53
CA GLY A 412 5.85 13.08 -1.73
C GLY A 412 6.50 14.44 -1.51
N LEU A 413 6.29 15.04 -0.33
CA LEU A 413 6.92 16.30 0.05
C LEU A 413 8.44 16.14 0.22
N ALA A 414 8.89 15.05 0.85
CA ALA A 414 10.30 14.73 0.99
C ALA A 414 10.96 14.51 -0.40
N ALA A 415 10.33 13.70 -1.26
CA ALA A 415 10.81 13.46 -2.61
C ALA A 415 10.91 14.74 -3.45
N GLU A 416 9.91 15.63 -3.38
CA GLU A 416 9.94 16.92 -4.08
C GLU A 416 11.06 17.83 -3.55
N ARG A 417 11.27 17.87 -2.23
CA ARG A 417 12.36 18.65 -1.62
C ARG A 417 13.74 18.10 -2.00
N ALA A 418 13.88 16.78 -2.03
CA ALA A 418 15.10 16.12 -2.50
C ALA A 418 15.40 16.49 -3.97
N ARG A 419 14.38 16.53 -4.84
CA ARG A 419 14.52 16.98 -6.24
C ARG A 419 14.92 18.45 -6.34
N LEU A 420 14.32 19.32 -5.54
CA LEU A 420 14.64 20.75 -5.52
C LEU A 420 16.03 21.06 -4.93
N SER A 421 16.60 20.13 -4.17
CA SER A 421 17.92 20.24 -3.53
C SER A 421 18.95 19.31 -4.19
N ALA A 422 18.74 19.01 -5.48
CA ALA A 422 19.67 18.25 -6.30
C ALA A 422 21.02 18.97 -6.40
N LEU A 423 22.10 18.19 -6.34
CA LEU A 423 23.47 18.68 -6.42
C LEU A 423 24.13 18.14 -7.69
N SER A 424 25.00 18.94 -8.30
CA SER A 424 25.82 18.47 -9.42
C SER A 424 26.73 17.33 -8.96
N VAL A 425 27.20 16.51 -9.90
CA VAL A 425 28.15 15.43 -9.58
C VAL A 425 29.40 15.97 -8.87
N ASP A 426 29.89 17.14 -9.29
CA ASP A 426 31.06 17.76 -8.67
C ASP A 426 30.76 18.28 -7.27
N ASP A 427 29.57 18.82 -7.03
CA ASP A 427 29.18 19.26 -5.69
C ASP A 427 28.94 18.08 -4.74
N VAL A 428 28.49 16.94 -5.24
CA VAL A 428 28.44 15.70 -4.44
C VAL A 428 29.84 15.25 -4.04
N ARG A 429 30.84 15.32 -4.93
CA ARG A 429 32.24 15.00 -4.58
C ARG A 429 32.80 15.96 -3.53
N LYS A 430 32.54 17.27 -3.68
CA LYS A 430 32.92 18.26 -2.66
C LYS A 430 32.21 18.00 -1.34
N LEU A 431 30.94 17.60 -1.38
CA LEU A 431 30.18 17.24 -0.18
C LEU A 431 30.81 16.05 0.54
N GLU A 432 31.20 15.00 -0.17
CA GLU A 432 31.90 13.85 0.39
C GLU A 432 33.23 14.24 1.05
N GLN A 433 33.99 15.14 0.43
CA GLN A 433 35.22 15.69 1.01
C GLN A 433 34.97 16.47 2.30
N LEU A 434 33.96 17.36 2.30
CA LEU A 434 33.58 18.12 3.50
C LEU A 434 33.10 17.22 4.65
N ILE A 435 32.40 16.13 4.33
CA ILE A 435 31.97 15.12 5.30
C ILE A 435 33.18 14.38 5.90
N ALA A 436 34.14 14.00 5.05
CA ALA A 436 35.40 13.39 5.47
C ALA A 436 36.23 14.33 6.37
N GLU A 437 36.34 15.60 6.03
CA GLU A 437 36.97 16.63 6.87
C GLU A 437 36.24 16.81 8.21
N GLY A 438 34.93 16.57 8.23
CA GLY A 438 34.11 16.55 9.44
C GLY A 438 34.26 15.30 10.31
N GLY A 439 35.16 14.37 9.95
CA GLY A 439 35.49 13.18 10.75
C GLY A 439 34.77 11.90 10.34
N ILE A 440 33.87 11.93 9.36
CA ILE A 440 33.18 10.73 8.87
C ILE A 440 33.93 10.17 7.65
N SER A 441 34.62 9.04 7.85
CA SER A 441 35.41 8.43 6.77
C SER A 441 34.57 8.02 5.55
N LEU A 442 35.18 8.07 4.36
CA LEU A 442 34.55 7.58 3.12
C LEU A 442 34.17 6.09 3.20
N ALA A 443 34.92 5.28 3.98
CA ALA A 443 34.59 3.88 4.22
C ALA A 443 33.28 3.73 5.01
N SER A 444 33.05 4.61 5.99
CA SER A 444 31.77 4.66 6.71
C SER A 444 30.61 5.04 5.78
N LEU A 445 30.80 6.01 4.88
CA LEU A 445 29.79 6.37 3.88
C LEU A 445 29.49 5.19 2.95
N MET A 446 30.51 4.51 2.44
CA MET A 446 30.37 3.31 1.61
C MET A 446 29.59 2.20 2.32
N ARG A 447 29.85 1.99 3.62
CA ARG A 447 29.11 1.00 4.40
C ARG A 447 27.62 1.36 4.53
N CYS A 448 27.32 2.61 4.82
CA CYS A 448 25.94 3.11 4.84
C CYS A 448 25.27 2.98 3.46
N ALA A 449 26.01 3.26 2.38
CA ALA A 449 25.51 3.16 1.00
C ALA A 449 25.16 1.71 0.63
N GLY A 450 26.07 0.77 0.86
CA GLY A 450 25.83 -0.66 0.63
C GLY A 450 24.68 -1.20 1.48
N GLU A 451 24.57 -0.79 2.74
CA GLU A 451 23.47 -1.17 3.63
C GLU A 451 22.11 -0.64 3.12
N ALA A 452 22.06 0.61 2.64
CA ALA A 452 20.85 1.20 2.08
C ALA A 452 20.35 0.46 0.83
N VAL A 453 21.27 -0.03 -0.02
CA VAL A 453 20.93 -0.88 -1.17
C VAL A 453 20.42 -2.24 -0.70
N ALA A 454 21.08 -2.86 0.29
CA ALA A 454 20.64 -4.13 0.86
C ALA A 454 19.25 -4.02 1.48
N ASP A 455 18.94 -2.91 2.18
CA ASP A 455 17.62 -2.62 2.74
C ASP A 455 16.54 -2.52 1.67
N GLU A 456 16.83 -1.91 0.52
CA GLU A 456 15.89 -1.85 -0.59
C GLU A 456 15.58 -3.25 -1.15
N VAL A 457 16.62 -4.08 -1.29
CA VAL A 457 16.46 -5.48 -1.72
C VAL A 457 15.64 -6.28 -0.70
N ARG A 458 15.94 -6.16 0.60
CA ARG A 458 15.19 -6.83 1.69
C ARG A 458 13.73 -6.40 1.71
N THR A 459 13.48 -5.09 1.57
CA THR A 459 12.13 -4.50 1.56
C THR A 459 11.29 -5.07 0.42
N TRP A 460 11.87 -5.20 -0.78
CA TRP A 460 11.17 -5.77 -1.93
C TRP A 460 10.95 -7.29 -1.80
N ALA A 461 11.99 -8.02 -1.41
CA ALA A 461 11.98 -9.48 -1.38
C ALA A 461 11.01 -10.01 -0.30
N GLY A 462 11.03 -9.40 0.89
CA GLY A 462 10.26 -9.82 2.06
C GLY A 462 10.75 -11.14 2.68
N GLY A 463 11.97 -11.57 2.33
CA GLY A 463 12.62 -12.81 2.78
C GLY A 463 13.73 -13.25 1.80
N PRO A 464 14.56 -14.24 2.17
CA PRO A 464 15.68 -14.69 1.35
C PRO A 464 15.26 -15.14 -0.06
N VAL A 465 15.88 -14.53 -1.07
CA VAL A 465 15.76 -14.86 -2.50
C VAL A 465 17.15 -14.85 -3.13
N ARG A 466 17.33 -15.50 -4.28
CA ARG A 466 18.63 -15.48 -4.98
C ARG A 466 18.95 -14.09 -5.52
N VAL A 467 20.11 -13.56 -5.15
CA VAL A 467 20.58 -12.23 -5.55
C VAL A 467 21.88 -12.35 -6.36
N CYS A 468 21.93 -11.68 -7.51
CA CYS A 468 23.16 -11.50 -8.28
C CYS A 468 23.62 -10.04 -8.15
N VAL A 469 24.84 -9.81 -7.65
CA VAL A 469 25.41 -8.46 -7.50
C VAL A 469 26.54 -8.30 -8.52
N LEU A 470 26.39 -7.34 -9.43
CA LEU A 470 27.40 -7.00 -10.44
C LEU A 470 28.23 -5.83 -9.93
N THR A 471 29.53 -6.01 -9.69
CA THR A 471 30.39 -4.95 -9.16
C THR A 471 31.40 -4.46 -10.20
N GLY A 472 31.77 -3.19 -10.11
CA GLY A 472 32.87 -2.61 -10.88
C GLY A 472 34.15 -2.51 -10.07
N SER A 473 35.18 -1.90 -10.67
CA SER A 473 36.49 -1.74 -10.05
C SER A 473 36.65 -0.46 -9.20
N GLY A 474 35.61 0.36 -9.08
CA GLY A 474 35.63 1.67 -8.41
C GLY A 474 34.80 1.71 -7.12
N ASN A 475 34.53 2.90 -6.59
CA ASN A 475 33.77 3.08 -5.34
C ASN A 475 32.36 2.49 -5.40
N ASN A 476 31.65 2.63 -6.53
CA ASN A 476 30.34 1.99 -6.70
C ASN A 476 30.42 0.45 -6.54
N GLY A 477 31.53 -0.15 -6.99
CA GLY A 477 31.79 -1.57 -6.79
C GLY A 477 31.96 -1.94 -5.32
N GLY A 478 32.62 -1.06 -4.53
CA GLY A 478 32.74 -1.20 -3.08
C GLY A 478 31.39 -1.17 -2.37
N ASP A 479 30.49 -0.27 -2.75
CA ASP A 479 29.11 -0.24 -2.25
C ASP A 479 28.38 -1.58 -2.56
N GLY A 480 28.64 -2.13 -3.75
CA GLY A 480 28.16 -3.46 -4.15
C GLY A 480 28.71 -4.62 -3.30
N TRP A 481 30.00 -4.59 -2.95
CA TRP A 481 30.60 -5.57 -2.04
C TRP A 481 29.96 -5.52 -0.65
N VAL A 482 29.77 -4.33 -0.09
CA VAL A 482 29.09 -4.19 1.21
C VAL A 482 27.64 -4.67 1.13
N CYS A 483 26.92 -4.31 0.05
CA CYS A 483 25.54 -4.78 -0.17
C CYS A 483 25.47 -6.31 -0.21
N ALA A 484 26.38 -6.96 -0.96
CA ALA A 484 26.43 -8.41 -1.07
C ALA A 484 26.70 -9.09 0.27
N GLU A 485 27.64 -8.57 1.05
CA GLU A 485 27.91 -9.04 2.41
C GLU A 485 26.68 -8.92 3.30
N SER A 486 26.07 -7.73 3.36
CA SER A 486 24.91 -7.47 4.22
C SER A 486 23.75 -8.42 3.93
N LEU A 487 23.50 -8.68 2.63
CA LEU A 487 22.49 -9.65 2.19
C LEU A 487 22.88 -11.09 2.55
N ALA A 488 24.13 -11.50 2.32
CA ALA A 488 24.60 -12.85 2.65
C ALA A 488 24.53 -13.14 4.16
N ARG A 489 24.94 -12.16 5.00
CA ARG A 489 24.79 -12.20 6.47
C ARG A 489 23.33 -12.32 6.91
N SER A 490 22.41 -11.78 6.11
CA SER A 490 20.97 -11.89 6.33
C SER A 490 20.35 -13.20 5.81
N GLY A 491 21.18 -14.15 5.35
CA GLY A 491 20.76 -15.46 4.86
C GLY A 491 20.28 -15.50 3.40
N TYR A 492 20.54 -14.44 2.62
CA TYR A 492 20.24 -14.46 1.19
C TYR A 492 21.30 -15.27 0.43
N PRO A 493 20.92 -16.13 -0.53
CA PRO A 493 21.89 -16.73 -1.45
C PRO A 493 22.40 -15.65 -2.42
N VAL A 494 23.64 -15.19 -2.23
CA VAL A 494 24.25 -14.11 -3.02
C VAL A 494 25.36 -14.65 -3.90
N THR A 495 25.31 -14.31 -5.20
CA THR A 495 26.42 -14.43 -6.14
C THR A 495 26.91 -13.04 -6.52
N LEU A 496 28.15 -12.71 -6.15
CA LEU A 496 28.81 -11.47 -6.52
C LEU A 496 29.71 -11.73 -7.73
N ILE A 497 29.48 -10.99 -8.82
CA ILE A 497 30.30 -11.00 -10.02
C ILE A 497 31.17 -9.75 -10.02
N THR A 498 32.49 -9.92 -10.11
CA THR A 498 33.47 -8.82 -10.03
C THR A 498 34.53 -8.97 -11.14
N PRO A 499 35.06 -7.88 -11.72
CA PRO A 499 35.99 -7.96 -12.84
C PRO A 499 37.41 -8.38 -12.44
N LYS A 500 37.75 -8.27 -11.16
CA LYS A 500 39.10 -8.43 -10.63
C LYS A 500 39.02 -9.00 -9.22
N THR A 501 40.12 -9.55 -8.71
CA THR A 501 40.15 -9.98 -7.30
C THR A 501 40.03 -8.79 -6.36
N ALA A 502 39.67 -9.03 -5.10
CA ALA A 502 39.52 -7.98 -4.09
C ALA A 502 40.85 -7.20 -3.88
N GLU A 503 41.99 -7.88 -4.01
CA GLU A 503 43.34 -7.32 -3.90
C GLU A 503 43.69 -6.39 -5.07
N GLU A 504 43.18 -6.67 -6.27
CA GLU A 504 43.48 -5.96 -7.51
C GLU A 504 42.61 -4.70 -7.74
N LEU A 505 41.58 -4.49 -6.93
CA LEU A 505 40.80 -3.25 -6.95
C LEU A 505 41.72 -2.08 -6.63
N THR A 506 41.61 -0.95 -7.32
CA THR A 506 42.54 0.19 -7.11
C THR A 506 41.95 1.34 -6.32
N ALA A 507 40.62 1.42 -6.24
CA ALA A 507 39.93 2.49 -5.55
C ALA A 507 39.83 2.20 -4.05
N GLU A 508 40.25 3.15 -3.22
CA GLU A 508 39.91 3.17 -1.79
C GLU A 508 38.67 4.05 -1.57
N PRO A 509 37.73 3.64 -0.70
CA PRO A 509 37.83 2.53 0.25
C PRO A 509 37.35 1.16 -0.29
N ALA A 510 36.98 1.07 -1.57
CA ALA A 510 36.40 -0.15 -2.16
C ALA A 510 37.28 -1.40 -2.00
N ARG A 511 38.60 -1.28 -2.20
CA ARG A 511 39.55 -2.39 -2.00
C ARG A 511 39.51 -2.89 -0.56
N THR A 512 39.57 -1.98 0.41
CA THR A 512 39.58 -2.34 1.84
C THR A 512 38.31 -3.10 2.23
N GLU A 513 37.14 -2.63 1.83
CA GLU A 513 35.86 -3.29 2.14
C GLU A 513 35.73 -4.64 1.41
N ALA A 514 36.13 -4.73 0.14
CA ALA A 514 36.11 -5.98 -0.61
C ALA A 514 37.02 -7.07 0.01
N ARG A 515 38.23 -6.69 0.43
CA ARG A 515 39.18 -7.62 1.08
C ARG A 515 38.65 -8.11 2.43
N SER A 516 38.08 -7.19 3.22
CA SER A 516 37.46 -7.52 4.50
C SER A 516 36.29 -8.50 4.32
N SER A 517 35.43 -8.22 3.35
CA SER A 517 34.28 -9.06 3.01
C SER A 517 34.68 -10.46 2.55
N LEU A 518 35.65 -10.53 1.62
CA LEU A 518 36.18 -11.80 1.12
C LEU A 518 36.83 -12.62 2.24
N LYS A 519 37.62 -11.99 3.11
CA LYS A 519 38.24 -12.66 4.26
C LYS A 519 37.19 -13.33 5.16
N ARG A 520 36.18 -12.58 5.59
CA ARG A 520 35.08 -13.11 6.44
C ARG A 520 34.28 -14.21 5.76
N THR A 521 34.10 -14.10 4.45
CA THR A 521 33.48 -15.15 3.63
C THR A 521 34.30 -16.45 3.68
N LEU A 522 35.62 -16.36 3.50
CA LEU A 522 36.54 -17.50 3.54
C LEU A 522 36.66 -18.12 4.94
N GLU A 523 36.50 -17.31 5.98
CA GLU A 523 36.41 -17.74 7.38
C GLU A 523 35.05 -18.42 7.71
N GLY A 524 34.11 -18.44 6.75
CA GLY A 524 32.83 -19.13 6.88
C GLY A 524 31.78 -18.34 7.68
N GLU A 525 31.96 -17.04 7.90
CA GLU A 525 31.01 -16.22 8.65
C GLU A 525 29.64 -16.12 7.95
N PHE A 526 29.62 -16.18 6.61
CA PHE A 526 28.40 -16.13 5.80
C PHE A 526 28.62 -16.72 4.40
N PRO A 527 27.56 -17.26 3.75
CA PRO A 527 27.67 -17.91 2.45
C PRO A 527 27.57 -16.90 1.29
N LEU A 528 28.69 -16.30 0.90
CA LEU A 528 28.81 -15.43 -0.29
C LEU A 528 29.60 -16.15 -1.39
N THR A 529 29.00 -16.30 -2.58
CA THR A 529 29.71 -16.82 -3.76
C THR A 529 30.33 -15.67 -4.54
N VAL A 530 31.64 -15.67 -4.75
CA VAL A 530 32.36 -14.66 -5.53
C VAL A 530 32.85 -15.26 -6.83
N ALA A 531 32.38 -14.71 -7.97
CA ALA A 531 32.82 -15.05 -9.31
C ALA A 531 33.70 -13.92 -9.86
N VAL A 532 35.00 -14.17 -9.98
CA VAL A 532 35.98 -13.20 -10.51
C VAL A 532 36.13 -13.40 -12.01
N ALA A 533 35.90 -12.33 -12.77
CA ALA A 533 35.97 -12.29 -14.24
C ALA A 533 35.36 -13.53 -14.92
N PRO A 534 34.12 -13.94 -14.56
CA PRO A 534 33.52 -15.15 -15.11
C PRO A 534 33.32 -15.03 -16.62
N GLU A 535 33.34 -16.18 -17.30
CA GLU A 535 32.93 -16.24 -18.70
C GLU A 535 31.46 -15.81 -18.84
N ALA A 536 31.09 -15.37 -20.05
CA ALA A 536 29.76 -14.83 -20.32
C ALA A 536 28.64 -15.83 -20.00
N ASP A 537 28.88 -17.13 -20.13
CA ASP A 537 27.89 -18.17 -19.86
C ASP A 537 27.72 -18.45 -18.36
N ASP A 538 28.77 -18.36 -17.55
CA ASP A 538 28.69 -18.42 -16.09
C ASP A 538 27.93 -17.21 -15.54
N ALA A 539 28.27 -16.01 -16.03
CA ALA A 539 27.57 -14.78 -15.66
C ALA A 539 26.08 -14.85 -16.05
N ALA A 540 25.77 -15.38 -17.24
CA ALA A 540 24.40 -15.56 -17.69
C ALA A 540 23.63 -16.55 -16.82
N ARG A 541 24.24 -17.66 -16.38
CA ARG A 541 23.61 -18.63 -15.47
C ARG A 541 23.24 -18.00 -14.13
N ALA A 542 24.17 -17.27 -13.51
CA ALA A 542 23.91 -16.55 -12.27
C ALA A 542 22.76 -15.54 -12.40
N LEU A 543 22.71 -14.79 -13.51
CA LEU A 543 21.64 -13.84 -13.80
C LEU A 543 20.29 -14.52 -14.10
N ASP A 544 20.29 -15.68 -14.77
CA ASP A 544 19.07 -16.42 -15.10
C ASP A 544 18.39 -16.98 -13.84
N GLU A 545 19.17 -17.41 -12.85
CA GLU A 545 18.69 -17.97 -11.58
C GLU A 545 18.28 -16.91 -10.55
N ALA A 546 18.78 -15.68 -10.68
CA ALA A 546 18.52 -14.58 -9.77
C ALA A 546 17.05 -14.12 -9.82
N GLU A 547 16.50 -13.81 -8.65
CA GLU A 547 15.24 -13.05 -8.51
C GLU A 547 15.50 -11.55 -8.36
N VAL A 548 16.72 -11.17 -7.93
CA VAL A 548 17.17 -9.78 -7.81
C VAL A 548 18.53 -9.61 -8.45
N VAL A 549 18.70 -8.55 -9.23
CA VAL A 549 19.99 -8.14 -9.80
C VAL A 549 20.34 -6.76 -9.28
N VAL A 550 21.51 -6.63 -8.66
CA VAL A 550 22.06 -5.36 -8.19
C VAL A 550 23.16 -4.90 -9.14
N ASP A 551 23.01 -3.71 -9.70
CA ASP A 551 23.99 -3.05 -10.56
C ASP A 551 24.81 -2.07 -9.74
N ALA A 552 26.05 -2.46 -9.45
CA ALA A 552 27.06 -1.69 -8.74
C ALA A 552 28.33 -1.54 -9.61
N ILE A 553 28.16 -1.49 -10.94
CA ILE A 553 29.30 -1.49 -11.86
C ILE A 553 29.92 -0.09 -11.98
N LEU A 554 29.15 0.92 -12.38
CA LEU A 554 29.60 2.30 -12.61
C LEU A 554 28.69 3.26 -11.86
N GLY A 555 29.28 4.24 -11.17
CA GLY A 555 28.54 5.32 -10.48
C GLY A 555 28.67 6.66 -11.19
N THR A 556 28.64 7.74 -10.42
CA THR A 556 28.73 9.14 -10.89
C THR A 556 29.99 9.49 -11.71
N GLY A 557 31.04 8.68 -11.64
CA GLY A 557 32.26 8.87 -12.45
C GLY A 557 32.08 8.61 -13.95
N PHE A 558 30.96 8.01 -14.37
CA PHE A 558 30.73 7.72 -15.78
C PHE A 558 30.27 8.97 -16.55
N THR A 559 31.10 9.41 -17.50
CA THR A 559 30.83 10.50 -18.45
C THR A 559 30.85 10.03 -19.91
N GLY A 560 31.11 8.75 -20.15
CA GLY A 560 31.37 8.19 -21.47
C GLY A 560 30.13 7.93 -22.33
N SER A 561 30.36 7.72 -23.62
CA SER A 561 29.36 7.27 -24.60
C SER A 561 29.41 5.77 -24.89
N SER A 562 30.45 5.07 -24.41
CA SER A 562 30.66 3.64 -24.59
C SER A 562 31.08 2.95 -23.29
N LEU A 563 30.78 1.65 -23.19
CA LEU A 563 31.15 0.80 -22.07
C LEU A 563 32.31 -0.12 -22.48
N ARG A 564 33.23 -0.36 -21.55
CA ARG A 564 34.29 -1.36 -21.71
C ARG A 564 33.79 -2.77 -21.38
N GLU A 565 34.41 -3.78 -21.97
CA GLU A 565 34.24 -5.16 -21.52
C GLU A 565 34.96 -5.40 -20.18
N PRO A 566 34.46 -6.32 -19.32
CA PRO A 566 33.29 -7.18 -19.50
C PRO A 566 31.94 -6.54 -19.11
N TYR A 567 31.93 -5.26 -18.71
CA TYR A 567 30.73 -4.60 -18.17
C TYR A 567 29.60 -4.49 -19.18
N ALA A 568 29.92 -4.18 -20.45
CA ALA A 568 28.92 -4.12 -21.53
C ALA A 568 28.21 -5.49 -21.69
N THR A 569 28.96 -6.59 -21.63
CA THR A 569 28.39 -7.94 -21.67
C THR A 569 27.47 -8.20 -20.48
N TRP A 570 27.90 -7.93 -19.25
CA TRP A 570 27.07 -8.19 -18.05
C TRP A 570 25.77 -7.37 -18.04
N ILE A 571 25.83 -6.10 -18.40
CA ILE A 571 24.64 -5.23 -18.51
C ILE A 571 23.69 -5.76 -19.59
N SER A 572 24.23 -6.19 -20.74
CA SER A 572 23.43 -6.81 -21.81
C SER A 572 22.73 -8.08 -21.35
N LEU A 573 23.42 -8.94 -20.61
CA LEU A 573 22.87 -10.18 -20.05
C LEU A 573 21.75 -9.88 -19.05
N ALA A 574 21.96 -8.96 -18.11
CA ALA A 574 20.97 -8.58 -17.12
C ALA A 574 19.70 -8.00 -17.78
N ASN A 575 19.87 -7.11 -18.76
CA ASN A 575 18.75 -6.57 -19.52
C ASN A 575 18.04 -7.65 -20.36
N LEU A 576 18.80 -8.56 -20.98
CA LEU A 576 18.24 -9.66 -21.76
C LEU A 576 17.36 -10.57 -20.89
N ARG A 577 17.84 -10.95 -19.69
CA ARG A 577 17.06 -11.75 -18.74
C ARG A 577 15.73 -11.09 -18.37
N ARG A 578 15.72 -9.75 -18.24
CA ARG A 578 14.52 -8.98 -17.86
C ARG A 578 13.50 -8.78 -18.98
N PHE A 579 13.96 -8.59 -20.22
CA PHE A 579 13.07 -8.26 -21.34
C PHE A 579 12.81 -9.43 -22.30
N LYS A 580 13.72 -10.40 -22.41
CA LYS A 580 13.60 -11.56 -23.31
C LYS A 580 13.40 -12.90 -22.57
N GLY A 581 13.69 -12.95 -21.27
CA GLY A 581 13.55 -14.16 -20.44
C GLY A 581 14.84 -14.98 -20.34
N PRO A 582 14.83 -16.12 -19.61
CA PRO A 582 16.01 -16.96 -19.42
C PRO A 582 16.45 -17.59 -20.74
N ARG A 583 17.74 -17.90 -20.86
CA ARG A 583 18.24 -18.67 -22.01
C ARG A 583 17.72 -20.10 -21.87
N GLY A 584 17.04 -20.61 -22.90
CA GLY A 584 16.56 -22.00 -22.89
C GLY A 584 17.73 -22.97 -22.72
N LYS A 585 17.53 -24.07 -21.97
CA LYS A 585 18.51 -25.16 -21.87
C LYS A 585 18.55 -25.92 -23.21
N GLY A 586 19.31 -25.40 -24.17
CA GLY A 586 19.41 -25.93 -25.53
C GLY A 586 20.84 -25.87 -26.03
N ARG A 587 21.37 -27.05 -26.37
CA ARG A 587 22.65 -27.31 -27.02
C ARG A 587 22.95 -26.30 -28.13
N GLY A 588 24.24 -25.95 -28.26
CA GLY A 588 24.77 -24.95 -29.16
C GLY A 588 24.02 -24.84 -30.50
N ALA A 589 23.54 -23.63 -30.77
CA ALA A 589 23.30 -23.17 -32.11
C ALA A 589 23.59 -21.67 -32.13
N HIS A 590 24.79 -21.33 -32.61
CA HIS A 590 25.09 -20.04 -33.21
C HIS A 590 24.06 -19.78 -34.33
N ARG A 591 22.91 -19.22 -33.98
CA ARG A 591 22.09 -18.51 -34.96
C ARG A 591 22.48 -17.06 -34.86
N ALA A 592 23.38 -16.64 -35.75
CA ALA A 592 23.67 -15.25 -36.01
C ALA A 592 22.34 -14.52 -36.26
N ARG A 593 21.85 -13.80 -35.25
CA ARG A 593 20.69 -12.95 -35.36
C ARG A 593 21.16 -11.64 -36.01
N THR A 594 21.28 -11.66 -37.33
CA THR A 594 21.39 -10.45 -38.16
C THR A 594 20.04 -9.73 -38.16
N GLY A 595 19.75 -9.05 -37.06
CA GLY A 595 18.64 -8.10 -36.98
C GLY A 595 19.21 -6.76 -36.54
N LYS A 596 19.49 -5.86 -37.49
CA LYS A 596 19.80 -4.46 -37.18
C LYS A 596 18.74 -3.95 -36.19
N PRO A 597 19.12 -3.35 -35.05
CA PRO A 597 18.14 -2.81 -34.12
C PRO A 597 17.33 -1.74 -34.85
N SER A 598 16.01 -1.93 -34.87
CA SER A 598 15.05 -0.95 -35.38
C SER A 598 15.29 0.40 -34.69
N LYS A 599 15.86 1.36 -35.44
CA LYS A 599 15.92 2.78 -35.07
C LYS A 599 14.53 3.38 -35.25
N ARG A 600 13.57 3.02 -34.40
CA ARG A 600 12.32 3.75 -34.16
C ARG A 600 11.52 3.06 -33.05
N ALA A 601 11.75 3.49 -31.82
CA ALA A 601 10.81 3.32 -30.72
C ALA A 601 10.74 4.65 -29.96
N SER A 602 10.02 5.61 -30.52
CA SER A 602 9.63 6.87 -29.90
C SER A 602 8.40 6.64 -29.00
N GLY A 603 8.52 5.74 -28.02
CA GLY A 603 7.48 5.43 -27.05
C GLY A 603 7.99 5.65 -25.64
N THR A 604 7.27 6.46 -24.86
CA THR A 604 7.49 6.78 -23.44
C THR A 604 7.11 5.65 -22.49
N THR A 605 6.89 4.43 -22.98
CA THR A 605 6.53 3.29 -22.14
C THR A 605 7.77 2.53 -21.72
N LEU A 606 7.95 2.38 -20.40
CA LEU A 606 8.78 1.33 -19.80
C LEU A 606 8.56 0.05 -20.62
N ARG A 607 9.62 -0.49 -21.26
CA ARG A 607 9.52 -1.75 -22.03
C ARG A 607 8.77 -2.77 -21.19
N ASP A 608 7.72 -3.38 -21.74
CA ASP A 608 6.93 -4.39 -21.04
C ASP A 608 7.86 -5.52 -20.59
N ARG A 609 8.16 -5.52 -19.30
CA ARG A 609 9.04 -6.50 -18.67
C ARG A 609 8.35 -7.84 -18.65
N ARG A 610 9.15 -8.91 -18.71
CA ARG A 610 8.65 -10.25 -18.47
C ARG A 610 8.11 -10.36 -17.05
N LYS A 611 7.05 -11.14 -16.87
CA LYS A 611 6.43 -11.35 -15.56
C LYS A 611 7.38 -12.00 -14.55
N ASP A 612 8.29 -12.84 -15.04
CA ASP A 612 9.33 -13.55 -14.28
C ASP A 612 10.68 -12.81 -14.27
N ALA A 613 10.73 -11.55 -14.69
CA ALA A 613 11.95 -10.76 -14.70
C ALA A 613 12.47 -10.53 -13.27
N PRO A 614 13.79 -10.61 -13.04
CA PRO A 614 14.35 -10.25 -11.75
C PRO A 614 14.13 -8.76 -11.48
N PHE A 615 13.97 -8.44 -10.20
CA PHE A 615 13.94 -7.07 -9.71
C PHE A 615 15.33 -6.45 -9.82
N ALA A 616 15.42 -5.31 -10.50
CA ALA A 616 16.69 -4.66 -10.78
C ALA A 616 16.89 -3.42 -9.89
N VAL A 617 18.00 -3.39 -9.15
CA VAL A 617 18.38 -2.25 -8.31
C VAL A 617 19.69 -1.67 -8.82
N ALA A 618 19.74 -0.38 -9.12
CA ALA A 618 20.98 0.32 -9.42
C ALA A 618 21.52 1.02 -8.17
N VAL A 619 22.83 0.86 -7.94
CA VAL A 619 23.57 1.55 -6.88
C VAL A 619 24.04 2.89 -7.41
N ASP A 620 23.60 3.95 -6.74
CA ASP A 620 23.80 5.35 -7.05
C ASP A 620 23.17 5.83 -8.37
N VAL A 621 23.58 5.22 -9.50
CA VAL A 621 23.20 5.55 -10.87
C VAL A 621 23.21 4.26 -11.69
N PRO A 622 22.25 4.04 -12.62
CA PRO A 622 22.33 2.90 -13.52
C PRO A 622 23.61 2.94 -14.37
N SER A 623 24.33 1.82 -14.42
CA SER A 623 25.59 1.73 -15.16
C SER A 623 25.38 1.96 -16.65
N GLY A 624 26.14 2.91 -17.19
CA GLY A 624 25.98 3.39 -18.56
C GLY A 624 25.06 4.61 -18.69
N TYR A 625 24.53 5.16 -17.59
CA TYR A 625 23.75 6.40 -17.56
C TYR A 625 24.53 7.55 -16.90
N SER A 626 24.46 8.76 -17.45
CA SER A 626 25.13 9.94 -16.91
C SER A 626 24.28 10.59 -15.82
N ALA A 627 24.82 10.63 -14.61
CA ALA A 627 24.20 11.28 -13.45
C ALA A 627 24.07 12.80 -13.61
N GLN A 628 24.88 13.43 -14.46
CA GLN A 628 24.88 14.88 -14.68
C GLN A 628 24.05 15.25 -15.91
N ALA A 629 24.32 14.63 -17.06
CA ALA A 629 23.84 15.10 -18.36
C ALA A 629 22.57 14.40 -18.86
N ALA A 630 22.09 13.36 -18.16
CA ALA A 630 20.97 12.51 -18.63
C ALA A 630 21.22 11.82 -19.99
N THR A 631 22.48 11.63 -20.36
CA THR A 631 22.93 10.86 -21.54
C THR A 631 23.21 9.41 -21.16
N TRP A 632 23.23 8.49 -22.13
CA TRP A 632 23.50 7.07 -21.87
C TRP A 632 24.29 6.40 -22.99
N ALA A 633 25.00 5.32 -22.64
CA ALA A 633 25.66 4.40 -23.55
C ALA A 633 24.74 3.24 -23.95
N ASP A 634 25.12 2.49 -25.00
CA ASP A 634 24.48 1.22 -25.37
C ASP A 634 25.47 0.06 -25.15
N PRO A 635 25.17 -0.91 -24.28
CA PRO A 635 23.97 -1.02 -23.44
C PRO A 635 23.99 -0.04 -22.25
N CYS A 636 22.82 0.24 -21.67
CA CYS A 636 22.68 0.91 -20.37
C CYS A 636 21.79 0.07 -19.47
N PHE A 637 22.14 -0.06 -18.19
CA PHE A 637 21.36 -0.84 -17.24
C PHE A 637 19.98 -0.20 -17.04
N CYS A 638 18.92 -1.02 -17.07
CA CYS A 638 17.58 -0.56 -16.79
C CYS A 638 17.19 -1.01 -15.37
N ALA A 639 17.16 -0.12 -14.39
CA ALA A 639 16.72 -0.42 -13.04
C ALA A 639 15.20 -0.36 -12.88
N ASP A 640 14.69 -1.04 -11.86
CA ASP A 640 13.36 -0.82 -11.30
C ASP A 640 13.39 0.26 -10.22
N VAL A 641 14.48 0.27 -9.45
CA VAL A 641 14.78 1.26 -8.43
C VAL A 641 16.25 1.66 -8.54
N THR A 642 16.54 2.95 -8.45
CA THR A 642 17.90 3.48 -8.28
C THR A 642 18.01 4.06 -6.88
N VAL A 643 18.96 3.56 -6.08
CA VAL A 643 19.25 4.12 -4.75
C VAL A 643 20.39 5.13 -4.90
N THR A 644 20.07 6.42 -4.99
CA THR A 644 21.06 7.51 -5.11
C THR A 644 21.55 7.95 -3.75
N MET A 645 22.86 8.22 -3.63
CA MET A 645 23.50 8.55 -2.35
C MET A 645 23.61 10.06 -2.13
N LEU A 646 23.44 10.52 -0.89
CA LEU A 646 23.66 11.90 -0.38
C LEU A 646 22.76 13.02 -0.95
N ALA A 647 22.59 13.07 -2.26
CA ALA A 647 21.73 14.01 -2.96
C ALA A 647 21.14 13.39 -4.24
N MET A 648 20.05 13.99 -4.72
CA MET A 648 19.59 13.76 -6.10
C MET A 648 20.60 14.38 -7.07
N LYS A 649 20.88 13.69 -8.17
CA LYS A 649 21.71 14.24 -9.26
C LYS A 649 20.85 14.69 -10.44
N PRO A 650 21.22 15.76 -11.18
CA PRO A 650 20.39 16.32 -12.26
C PRO A 650 19.93 15.32 -13.31
N GLY A 651 20.80 14.39 -13.71
CA GLY A 651 20.49 13.37 -14.71
C GLY A 651 19.41 12.39 -14.27
N LEU A 652 19.29 12.12 -12.95
CA LEU A 652 18.30 11.19 -12.39
C LEU A 652 16.90 11.82 -12.27
N ILE A 653 16.81 13.16 -12.29
CA ILE A 653 15.54 13.90 -12.23
C ILE A 653 15.11 14.43 -13.60
N ALA A 654 15.93 14.23 -14.63
CA ALA A 654 15.65 14.65 -15.99
C ALA A 654 14.45 13.89 -16.58
N SER A 655 13.74 14.54 -17.51
CA SER A 655 12.65 13.91 -18.25
C SER A 655 13.16 12.68 -19.01
N GLY A 656 12.45 11.55 -18.90
CA GLY A 656 12.82 10.29 -19.54
C GLY A 656 13.85 9.43 -18.78
N ALA A 657 14.44 9.93 -17.69
CA ALA A 657 15.37 9.17 -16.85
C ALA A 657 14.73 7.89 -16.27
N GLU A 658 13.41 7.93 -16.03
CA GLU A 658 12.60 6.81 -15.52
C GLU A 658 12.74 5.52 -16.32
N ARG A 659 13.07 5.61 -17.61
CA ARG A 659 13.32 4.44 -18.48
C ARG A 659 14.50 3.59 -18.01
N PHE A 660 15.52 4.24 -17.45
CA PHE A 660 16.75 3.59 -17.00
C PHE A 660 16.84 3.55 -15.48
N CYS A 661 16.40 4.61 -14.81
CA CYS A 661 16.54 4.74 -13.36
C CYS A 661 15.39 4.06 -12.59
N GLY A 662 14.25 3.82 -13.25
CA GLY A 662 13.03 3.41 -12.56
C GLY A 662 12.63 4.43 -11.48
N GLN A 663 12.22 3.95 -10.31
CA GLN A 663 11.98 4.82 -9.15
C GLN A 663 13.32 5.22 -8.51
N VAL A 664 13.58 6.52 -8.41
CA VAL A 664 14.79 7.02 -7.72
C VAL A 664 14.49 7.25 -6.24
N LYS A 665 15.24 6.59 -5.37
CA LYS A 665 15.20 6.74 -3.91
C LYS A 665 16.49 7.35 -3.41
N LEU A 666 16.39 8.39 -2.59
CA LEU A 666 17.53 9.05 -1.97
C LEU A 666 17.88 8.34 -0.66
N ALA A 667 19.11 7.86 -0.54
CA ALA A 667 19.70 7.40 0.70
C ALA A 667 20.48 8.57 1.35
N GLU A 668 19.89 9.12 2.42
CA GLU A 668 20.51 10.13 3.27
C GLU A 668 21.52 9.42 4.19
N LEU A 669 22.71 9.14 3.68
CA LEU A 669 23.73 8.33 4.38
C LEU A 669 24.13 8.93 5.74
N VAL A 670 24.15 10.26 5.83
CA VAL A 670 24.47 11.07 7.00
C VAL A 670 23.68 12.38 6.96
N ASP A 671 23.63 13.12 8.06
CA ASP A 671 23.09 14.49 8.05
C ASP A 671 24.02 15.41 7.25
N THR A 672 23.54 15.82 6.07
CA THR A 672 24.30 16.68 5.15
C THR A 672 24.06 18.17 5.40
N ALA A 673 23.12 18.56 6.27
CA ALA A 673 22.76 19.96 6.48
C ALA A 673 23.96 20.84 6.88
N PRO A 674 24.84 20.45 7.83
CA PRO A 674 25.99 21.27 8.24
C PRO A 674 27.02 21.49 7.13
N TYR A 675 27.08 20.60 6.16
CA TYR A 675 28.06 20.63 5.08
C TYR A 675 27.50 21.32 3.83
N ARG A 676 26.19 21.24 3.60
CA ARG A 676 25.52 21.89 2.46
C ARG A 676 25.62 23.41 2.50
N GLU A 677 25.62 24.02 3.68
CA GLU A 677 25.82 25.47 3.82
C GLU A 677 27.20 25.93 3.31
N LYS A 678 28.20 25.03 3.30
CA LYS A 678 29.55 25.32 2.81
C LYS A 678 29.69 25.17 1.29
N LEU A 679 28.69 24.60 0.60
CA LEU A 679 28.73 24.37 -0.85
C LEU A 679 28.33 25.60 -1.68
N GLY A 680 27.77 26.64 -1.05
CA GLY A 680 27.26 27.85 -1.72
C GLY A 680 25.78 27.73 -2.01
#